data_AF-A0A351FC23-F1
#
_entry.id   AF-A0A351FC23-F1
#
_cell.length_a   1.000
_cell.length_b   1.000
_cell.length_c   1.000
_cell.angle_alpha   90.00
_cell.angle_beta   90.00
_cell.angle_gamma   90.00
#
_symmetry.space_group_name_H-M   'P 1'
#
loop_
_entity.id
_entity.type
_entity.pdbx_description
1 polymer ?
#
loop_
_entity_poly.entity_id
_entity_poly.type
_entity_poly.pdbx_seq_one_letter_code
_entity_poly.pdbx_strand_id
1 'polypeptide(L)'
;MSPSNSNKAHEGSFSFLRHVAKFLTYLFVLLATHHWSLGQDSNDLIDISIAADASVLRPGDSTWLILDVKVSSGWHAYWKTAGETGFPTSIKWEVPDGVTIGKLGFPVPKVYEFEDLSSYVLEEKFSLLAKLELDSDWDVGIPLLVEGEFSTLLCNESNCVPFDSQFKLEIQTEGETRVDRSVSKKVSQAMRDLPQELPREWKASLVLQDKAWILTFTGQSLSEFSPSSFYFFPEGDLIEHGSEQTFSFTEKDGVLRVPLAMNPTVEASDSLRGVLAHGDSGWLVEIGLGALSSFDKPMTPSASGSKEQNERAQNDLQTLWTLLAMVLVAMAVWVYGKTNQPVHSRKRKASGKVLALIIFGTGLWIGFPKSSVAADGIVWQTWSPELQSRLVEEGRGVYVDFTAKWCLSCQVNKRVFKSERVIQGFRDSEIVALRADWTKRGPIILEALQEHGREGVPLNLYFPPSEFAPSNPRSILMPEILTEKIVLTVLETEEAYLNPKADGFWAILGFALLGGVMLNLMPCVFPVIGLKIMAFVRQSGENRIRIKRHGLFFTLGVLLSFWFLLGALLFLRETLEQELGWGFQLQEPIFVFALAVFLLVFALSLSGLFEIGASLTSLGSKSAQEDGYLGSFFSGVLATVVATPCMAPFLGVAIGAALTMDWARAYLVFTFIGVGLSFPYLVFSYFPSLLSKLPKPGDWMDTFKQFMAFPLYATVAWLLWTLQSLL
;
A
#
# COMPACT_ATOMS: atom_id res chain seq x y z
N MET A 1 -70.87 4.91 -0.59
CA MET A 1 -69.74 4.67 -1.51
C MET A 1 -68.85 5.91 -1.48
N SER A 2 -67.73 5.85 -0.76
CA SER A 2 -66.70 6.90 -0.71
C SER A 2 -65.50 6.47 -1.57
N PRO A 3 -64.86 7.39 -2.33
CA PRO A 3 -63.63 7.08 -3.06
C PRO A 3 -62.41 7.14 -2.14
N SER A 4 -61.52 6.17 -2.29
CA SER A 4 -60.40 5.87 -1.39
C SER A 4 -59.01 6.25 -1.95
N ASN A 5 -58.27 7.03 -1.18
CA ASN A 5 -56.89 6.75 -0.72
C ASN A 5 -55.69 6.51 -1.67
N SER A 6 -55.70 6.84 -2.97
CA SER A 6 -54.48 6.69 -3.80
C SER A 6 -53.51 7.89 -3.78
N ASN A 7 -53.90 9.07 -3.33
CA ASN A 7 -53.08 10.28 -3.45
C ASN A 7 -52.08 10.54 -2.29
N LYS A 8 -52.17 9.83 -1.16
CA LYS A 8 -51.26 10.07 -0.01
C LYS A 8 -49.91 9.36 -0.09
N ALA A 9 -49.74 8.36 -0.97
CA ALA A 9 -48.48 7.62 -1.09
C ALA A 9 -47.41 8.33 -1.95
N HIS A 10 -47.82 9.22 -2.87
CA HIS A 10 -46.91 9.95 -3.74
C HIS A 10 -46.22 11.14 -3.05
N GLU A 11 -46.86 11.78 -2.05
CA GLU A 11 -46.27 12.92 -1.32
C GLU A 11 -45.19 12.50 -0.31
N GLY A 12 -45.29 11.31 0.29
CA GLY A 12 -44.30 10.80 1.25
C GLY A 12 -42.94 10.48 0.61
N SER A 13 -42.95 9.96 -0.63
CA SER A 13 -41.74 9.61 -1.39
C SER A 13 -40.92 10.84 -1.81
N PHE A 14 -41.60 11.93 -2.17
CA PHE A 14 -40.96 13.21 -2.51
C PHE A 14 -40.31 13.89 -1.29
N SER A 15 -40.91 13.77 -0.11
CA SER A 15 -40.33 14.30 1.13
C SER A 15 -39.04 13.57 1.48
N PHE A 16 -39.04 12.23 1.46
CA PHE A 16 -37.85 11.43 1.80
C PHE A 16 -36.69 11.68 0.83
N LEU A 17 -36.95 11.71 -0.49
CA LEU A 17 -35.95 12.06 -1.51
C LEU A 17 -35.34 13.44 -1.30
N ARG A 18 -36.13 14.41 -0.84
CA ARG A 18 -35.66 15.77 -0.56
C ARG A 18 -34.79 15.83 0.70
N HIS A 19 -35.04 14.98 1.69
CA HIS A 19 -34.21 14.86 2.89
C HIS A 19 -32.91 14.09 2.61
N VAL A 20 -32.96 13.03 1.79
CA VAL A 20 -31.77 12.27 1.37
C VAL A 20 -30.90 13.08 0.42
N ALA A 21 -31.49 13.80 -0.54
CA ALA A 21 -30.74 14.71 -1.40
C ALA A 21 -30.12 15.85 -0.60
N LYS A 22 -30.87 16.47 0.34
CA LYS A 22 -30.29 17.45 1.27
C LYS A 22 -29.17 16.85 2.11
N PHE A 23 -29.34 15.64 2.66
CA PHE A 23 -28.30 14.97 3.44
C PHE A 23 -27.05 14.66 2.60
N LEU A 24 -27.22 14.17 1.37
CA LEU A 24 -26.12 13.92 0.43
C LEU A 24 -25.46 15.22 -0.04
N THR A 25 -26.23 16.30 -0.24
CA THR A 25 -25.67 17.62 -0.55
C THR A 25 -24.96 18.21 0.67
N TYR A 26 -25.50 18.05 1.89
CA TYR A 26 -24.82 18.45 3.11
C TYR A 26 -23.57 17.62 3.35
N LEU A 27 -23.59 16.31 3.10
CA LEU A 27 -22.44 15.42 3.19
C LEU A 27 -21.40 15.73 2.11
N PHE A 28 -21.82 16.02 0.88
CA PHE A 28 -20.95 16.43 -0.22
C PHE A 28 -20.37 17.82 0.01
N VAL A 29 -21.13 18.75 0.59
CA VAL A 29 -20.65 20.07 1.01
C VAL A 29 -19.73 19.94 2.22
N LEU A 30 -20.02 19.08 3.20
CA LEU A 30 -19.15 18.77 4.34
C LEU A 30 -17.83 18.14 3.87
N LEU A 31 -17.89 17.16 2.97
CA LEU A 31 -16.71 16.54 2.35
C LEU A 31 -15.96 17.53 1.46
N ALA A 32 -16.65 18.38 0.69
CA ALA A 32 -16.01 19.41 -0.14
C ALA A 32 -15.44 20.57 0.70
N THR A 33 -16.00 20.86 1.88
CA THR A 33 -15.45 21.83 2.83
C THR A 33 -14.31 21.24 3.64
N HIS A 34 -14.20 19.92 3.74
CA HIS A 34 -13.04 19.23 4.34
C HIS A 34 -11.94 18.87 3.32
N HIS A 35 -12.22 18.93 2.02
CA HIS A 35 -11.24 18.70 0.95
C HIS A 35 -10.92 19.96 0.14
N TRP A 36 -10.63 21.05 0.84
CA TRP A 36 -9.73 22.11 0.37
C TRP A 36 -8.73 22.42 1.49
N SER A 37 -8.13 21.39 2.09
CA SER A 37 -6.73 21.53 2.44
C SER A 37 -6.02 21.48 1.09
N LEU A 38 -5.60 22.66 0.62
CA LEU A 38 -4.48 22.76 -0.31
C LEU A 38 -3.47 21.72 0.14
N GLY A 39 -3.02 20.84 -0.77
CA GLY A 39 -1.81 20.06 -0.52
C GLY A 39 -0.78 21.06 -0.06
N GLN A 40 -0.44 21.01 1.22
CA GLN A 40 0.53 21.91 1.79
C GLN A 40 1.83 21.52 1.11
N ASP A 41 2.34 22.41 0.25
CA ASP A 41 3.58 22.17 -0.47
C ASP A 41 4.63 21.86 0.60
N SER A 42 5.25 20.68 0.51
CA SER A 42 6.21 20.24 1.51
C SER A 42 7.41 21.20 1.58
N ASN A 43 7.67 21.96 0.51
CA ASN A 43 8.65 23.04 0.47
C ASN A 43 8.30 24.23 1.37
N ASP A 44 7.03 24.42 1.75
CA ASP A 44 6.63 25.44 2.72
C ASP A 44 6.82 24.97 4.18
N LEU A 45 7.04 23.66 4.39
CA LEU A 45 7.14 23.04 5.72
C LEU A 45 8.57 22.93 6.23
N ILE A 46 9.55 22.86 5.34
CA ILE A 46 10.96 22.70 5.67
C ILE A 46 11.82 23.60 4.78
N ASP A 47 12.82 24.25 5.39
CA ASP A 47 13.85 25.04 4.70
C ASP A 47 15.21 24.42 5.00
N ILE A 48 16.00 24.19 3.95
CA ILE A 48 17.30 23.52 4.05
C ILE A 48 18.35 24.39 3.37
N SER A 49 19.48 24.59 4.06
CA SER A 49 20.65 25.24 3.49
C SER A 49 21.91 24.47 3.81
N ILE A 50 22.79 24.31 2.82
CA ILE A 50 24.08 23.67 2.97
C ILE A 50 25.21 24.69 2.84
N ALA A 51 26.26 24.55 3.66
CA ALA A 51 27.50 25.31 3.54
C ALA A 51 28.71 24.48 3.97
N ALA A 52 29.91 24.92 3.56
CA ALA A 52 31.18 24.39 4.05
C ALA A 52 31.89 25.41 4.95
N ASP A 53 32.55 24.93 5.99
CA ASP A 53 33.40 25.72 6.88
C ASP A 53 34.56 26.39 6.11
N ALA A 54 35.14 25.68 5.15
CA ALA A 54 36.11 26.22 4.20
C ALA A 54 35.43 26.78 2.94
N SER A 55 35.74 28.03 2.62
CA SER A 55 35.40 28.65 1.32
C SER A 55 36.39 28.27 0.22
N VAL A 56 37.62 27.95 0.62
CA VAL A 56 38.66 27.38 -0.24
C VAL A 56 39.33 26.24 0.52
N LEU A 57 39.48 25.09 -0.10
CA LEU A 57 40.04 23.88 0.50
C LEU A 57 41.34 23.48 -0.22
N ARG A 58 42.40 23.24 0.53
CA ARG A 58 43.64 22.69 0.00
C ARG A 58 43.54 21.16 -0.14
N PRO A 59 44.02 20.56 -1.25
CA PRO A 59 44.19 19.11 -1.35
C PRO A 59 44.98 18.53 -0.17
N GLY A 60 44.43 17.50 0.47
CA GLY A 60 44.97 16.88 1.69
C GLY A 60 44.41 17.45 3.01
N ASP A 61 43.66 18.55 2.98
CA ASP A 61 42.98 19.11 4.16
C ASP A 61 41.53 18.58 4.27
N SER A 62 40.88 18.91 5.39
CA SER A 62 39.48 18.56 5.67
C SER A 62 38.64 19.79 6.00
N THR A 63 37.35 19.76 5.69
CA THR A 63 36.37 20.80 6.04
C THR A 63 35.10 20.19 6.64
N TRP A 64 34.34 20.96 7.39
CA TRP A 64 33.01 20.56 7.85
C TRP A 64 31.95 21.05 6.87
N LEU A 65 31.04 20.14 6.51
CA LEU A 65 29.78 20.46 5.86
C LEU A 65 28.72 20.63 6.94
N ILE A 66 27.90 21.67 6.83
CA ILE A 66 26.76 21.91 7.69
C ILE A 66 25.50 22.00 6.83
N LEU A 67 24.50 21.19 7.16
CA LEU A 67 23.12 21.39 6.72
C LEU A 67 22.33 22.02 7.85
N ASP A 68 21.90 23.27 7.67
CA ASP A 68 20.92 23.90 8.56
C ASP A 68 19.51 23.54 8.05
N VAL A 69 18.73 22.89 8.89
CA VAL A 69 17.36 22.49 8.62
C VAL A 69 16.41 23.24 9.55
N LYS A 70 15.37 23.83 8.98
CA LYS A 70 14.33 24.53 9.73
C LYS A 70 12.97 23.95 9.37
N VAL A 71 12.31 23.36 10.35
CA VAL A 71 10.97 22.78 10.22
C VAL A 71 9.93 23.77 10.77
N SER A 72 8.78 23.83 10.12
CA SER A 72 7.66 24.65 10.55
C SER A 72 7.15 24.27 11.94
N SER A 73 6.63 25.23 12.70
CA SER A 73 6.12 25.01 14.05
C SER A 73 5.00 23.96 14.05
N GLY A 74 5.05 23.02 15.00
CA GLY A 74 4.11 21.89 15.09
C GLY A 74 4.43 20.71 14.16
N TRP A 75 5.49 20.82 13.34
CA TRP A 75 6.01 19.73 12.53
C TRP A 75 7.39 19.30 13.03
N HIS A 76 7.73 18.05 12.77
CA HIS A 76 9.02 17.47 13.13
C HIS A 76 9.56 16.59 12.00
N ALA A 77 10.89 16.48 11.93
CA ALA A 77 11.60 15.50 11.11
C ALA A 77 12.06 14.34 12.01
N TYR A 78 12.35 13.18 11.44
CA TYR A 78 12.83 12.03 12.23
C TYR A 78 14.34 12.07 12.45
N TRP A 79 14.79 11.47 13.54
CA TRP A 79 16.21 11.23 13.78
C TRP A 79 16.75 10.11 12.86
N LYS A 80 18.05 9.83 12.94
CA LYS A 80 18.69 8.73 12.18
C LYS A 80 18.11 7.35 12.49
N THR A 81 17.49 7.19 13.65
CA THR A 81 16.66 6.04 14.02
C THR A 81 15.28 6.58 14.35
N ALA A 82 14.24 6.17 13.61
CA ALA A 82 12.92 6.81 13.69
C ALA A 82 12.12 6.43 14.95
N GLY A 83 12.46 5.32 15.62
CA GLY A 83 11.68 4.75 16.72
C GLY A 83 10.70 3.69 16.22
N GLU A 84 9.52 3.58 16.82
CA GLU A 84 8.52 2.56 16.45
C GLU A 84 7.87 2.81 15.08
N THR A 85 7.82 4.08 14.66
CA THR A 85 7.26 4.48 13.36
C THR A 85 8.05 5.64 12.76
N GLY A 86 7.97 5.80 11.44
CA GLY A 86 8.58 6.91 10.72
C GLY A 86 9.63 6.48 9.71
N PHE A 87 10.25 7.48 9.07
CA PHE A 87 11.32 7.28 8.10
C PHE A 87 12.52 8.15 8.51
N PRO A 88 13.72 7.56 8.68
CA PRO A 88 14.85 8.27 9.24
C PRO A 88 15.34 9.38 8.32
N THR A 89 15.79 10.49 8.93
CA THR A 89 16.49 11.53 8.15
C THR A 89 17.84 10.99 7.69
N SER A 90 18.12 11.10 6.39
CA SER A 90 19.37 10.62 5.79
C SER A 90 19.84 11.55 4.68
N ILE A 91 21.12 11.42 4.32
CA ILE A 91 21.72 12.12 3.18
C ILE A 91 22.48 11.08 2.36
N LYS A 92 22.12 10.96 1.09
CA LYS A 92 22.90 10.21 0.10
C LYS A 92 23.83 11.18 -0.60
N TRP A 93 25.14 10.99 -0.44
CA TRP A 93 26.15 11.87 -1.02
C TRP A 93 26.59 11.38 -2.39
N GLU A 94 26.70 12.31 -3.34
CA GLU A 94 27.29 12.11 -4.66
C GLU A 94 28.51 13.03 -4.78
N VAL A 95 29.70 12.45 -4.60
CA VAL A 95 30.97 13.18 -4.63
C VAL A 95 31.94 12.58 -5.65
N PRO A 96 32.82 13.39 -6.26
CA PRO A 96 33.85 12.91 -7.17
C PRO A 96 34.88 11.98 -6.50
N ASP A 97 35.58 11.20 -7.32
CA ASP A 97 36.71 10.39 -6.88
C ASP A 97 37.78 11.27 -6.20
N GLY A 98 38.29 10.83 -5.04
CA GLY A 98 39.26 11.58 -4.24
C GLY A 98 38.66 12.39 -3.08
N VAL A 99 37.36 12.21 -2.79
CA VAL A 99 36.65 12.90 -1.72
C VAL A 99 35.99 11.86 -0.81
N THR A 100 36.22 11.99 0.50
CA THR A 100 35.59 11.13 1.50
C THR A 100 34.71 11.96 2.43
N ILE A 101 33.45 11.55 2.60
CA ILE A 101 32.53 12.15 3.58
C ILE A 101 32.36 11.19 4.76
N GLY A 102 32.64 11.69 5.96
CA GLY A 102 32.48 10.97 7.22
C GLY A 102 31.02 10.80 7.65
N LYS A 103 30.80 10.07 8.75
CA LYS A 103 29.44 9.82 9.27
C LYS A 103 28.71 11.13 9.56
N LEU A 104 27.43 11.17 9.20
CA LEU A 104 26.54 12.29 9.47
C LEU A 104 26.27 12.40 10.97
N GLY A 105 26.67 13.52 11.56
CA GLY A 105 26.41 13.90 12.94
C GLY A 105 25.01 14.49 13.08
N PHE A 106 24.25 13.92 14.02
CA PHE A 106 22.92 14.37 14.39
C PHE A 106 22.94 14.97 15.80
N PRO A 107 22.16 16.03 16.06
CA PRO A 107 21.96 16.50 17.42
C PRO A 107 21.18 15.48 18.24
N VAL A 108 21.11 15.72 19.54
CA VAL A 108 20.32 14.91 20.47
C VAL A 108 18.83 14.97 20.08
N PRO A 109 18.16 13.83 19.84
CA PRO A 109 16.75 13.81 19.46
C PRO A 109 15.84 14.04 20.66
N LYS A 110 14.55 14.26 20.37
CA LYS A 110 13.47 14.25 21.36
C LYS A 110 12.56 13.05 21.15
N VAL A 111 11.90 12.61 22.22
CA VAL A 111 10.83 11.62 22.14
C VAL A 111 9.54 12.34 21.76
N TYR A 112 8.85 11.81 20.76
CA TYR A 112 7.51 12.22 20.38
C TYR A 112 6.56 11.04 20.52
N GLU A 113 5.50 11.20 21.30
CA GLU A 113 4.51 10.15 21.54
C GLU A 113 3.19 10.49 20.86
N PHE A 114 2.67 9.56 20.06
CA PHE A 114 1.37 9.69 19.40
C PHE A 114 0.65 8.35 19.38
N GLU A 115 -0.58 8.30 19.90
CA GLU A 115 -1.41 7.09 19.98
C GLU A 115 -0.64 5.85 20.52
N ASP A 116 0.08 6.04 21.63
CA ASP A 116 0.90 5.02 22.30
C ASP A 116 2.12 4.51 21.48
N LEU A 117 2.51 5.21 20.41
CA LEU A 117 3.73 4.96 19.65
C LEU A 117 4.76 6.06 19.92
N SER A 118 6.00 5.67 20.21
CA SER A 118 7.11 6.61 20.39
C SER A 118 8.04 6.66 19.19
N SER A 119 8.31 7.88 18.75
CA SER A 119 9.24 8.19 17.67
C SER A 119 10.33 9.13 18.16
N TYR A 120 11.49 9.08 17.50
CA TYR A 120 12.61 9.98 17.79
C TYR A 120 12.70 11.06 16.74
N VAL A 121 12.57 12.31 17.17
CA VAL A 121 12.32 13.43 16.28
C VAL A 121 13.26 14.61 16.52
N LEU A 122 13.34 15.46 15.51
CA LEU A 122 14.05 16.72 15.47
C LEU A 122 13.05 17.82 15.12
N GLU A 123 12.97 18.85 15.96
CA GLU A 123 11.93 19.89 15.89
C GLU A 123 12.54 21.26 15.60
N GLU A 124 11.72 22.16 15.07
CA GLU A 124 11.98 23.59 14.86
C GLU A 124 13.22 23.91 14.01
N LYS A 125 14.42 23.81 14.58
CA LYS A 125 15.67 24.09 13.90
C LYS A 125 16.77 23.19 14.42
N PHE A 126 17.45 22.52 13.50
CA PHE A 126 18.59 21.66 13.81
C PHE A 126 19.65 21.74 12.72
N SER A 127 20.88 21.35 13.05
CA SER A 127 21.98 21.33 12.11
C SER A 127 22.58 19.92 12.05
N LEU A 128 22.82 19.42 10.84
CA LEU A 128 23.52 18.16 10.60
C LEU A 128 24.95 18.47 10.15
N LEU A 129 25.92 17.71 10.64
CA LEU A 129 27.33 17.92 10.35
C LEU A 129 27.95 16.70 9.68
N ALA A 130 28.70 16.89 8.61
CA ALA A 130 29.50 15.85 8.00
C ALA A 130 30.93 16.35 7.76
N LYS A 131 31.93 15.53 8.07
CA LYS A 131 33.33 15.87 7.81
C LYS A 131 33.68 15.48 6.39
N LEU A 132 34.17 16.41 5.58
CA LEU A 132 34.69 16.15 4.25
C LEU A 132 36.22 16.16 4.28
N GLU A 133 36.83 15.12 3.74
CA GLU A 133 38.28 14.98 3.57
C GLU A 133 38.60 14.94 2.07
N LEU A 134 39.57 15.75 1.64
CA LEU A 134 39.99 15.86 0.24
C LEU A 134 41.36 15.22 0.07
N ASP A 135 41.50 14.32 -0.90
CA ASP A 135 42.77 13.64 -1.15
C ASP A 135 43.87 14.61 -1.62
N SER A 136 45.11 14.26 -1.31
CA SER A 136 46.28 15.12 -1.59
C SER A 136 46.67 15.20 -3.07
N ASP A 137 46.18 14.26 -3.88
CA ASP A 137 46.43 14.16 -5.33
C ASP A 137 45.40 14.95 -6.16
N TRP A 138 44.46 15.64 -5.52
CA TRP A 138 43.48 16.49 -6.20
C TRP A 138 44.14 17.67 -6.94
N ASP A 139 43.73 17.89 -8.19
CA ASP A 139 44.23 18.97 -9.04
C ASP A 139 43.79 20.35 -8.55
N VAL A 140 44.76 21.19 -8.20
CA VAL A 140 44.52 22.56 -7.74
C VAL A 140 43.88 23.41 -8.85
N GLY A 141 42.86 24.19 -8.48
CA GLY A 141 42.13 25.07 -9.40
C GLY A 141 40.93 24.41 -10.09
N ILE A 142 40.66 23.13 -9.81
CA ILE A 142 39.41 22.45 -10.17
C ILE A 142 38.45 22.54 -8.98
N PRO A 143 37.31 23.24 -9.09
CA PRO A 143 36.37 23.35 -7.99
C PRO A 143 35.81 21.97 -7.61
N LEU A 144 35.76 21.70 -6.31
CA LEU A 144 35.15 20.51 -5.75
C LEU A 144 33.64 20.69 -5.73
N LEU A 145 32.95 19.75 -6.37
CA LEU A 145 31.50 19.71 -6.41
C LEU A 145 30.97 18.64 -5.46
N VAL A 146 30.16 19.04 -4.49
CA VAL A 146 29.49 18.15 -3.54
C VAL A 146 28.00 18.19 -3.82
N GLU A 147 27.46 17.07 -4.28
CA GLU A 147 26.03 16.88 -4.50
C GLU A 147 25.49 15.90 -3.45
N GLY A 148 24.22 16.03 -3.12
CA GLY A 148 23.57 15.09 -2.22
C GLY A 148 22.06 15.23 -2.21
N GLU A 149 21.42 14.13 -1.85
CA GLU A 149 19.98 13.99 -1.70
C GLU A 149 19.66 13.86 -0.21
N PHE A 150 19.00 14.89 0.34
CA PHE A 150 18.45 14.87 1.69
C PHE A 150 17.05 14.28 1.66
N SER A 151 16.79 13.28 2.49
CA SER A 151 15.49 12.60 2.59
C SER A 151 15.04 12.52 4.03
N THR A 152 13.77 12.86 4.29
CA THR A 152 13.13 12.75 5.61
C THR A 152 11.62 12.59 5.50
N LEU A 153 10.96 12.25 6.61
CA LEU A 153 9.50 12.31 6.72
C LEU A 153 9.12 13.44 7.68
N LEU A 154 8.31 14.38 7.20
CA LEU A 154 7.77 15.47 8.00
C LEU A 154 6.42 15.05 8.57
N CYS A 155 6.29 15.05 9.88
CA CYS A 155 5.04 14.67 10.54
C CYS A 155 4.55 15.75 11.50
N ASN A 156 3.23 15.79 11.68
CA ASN A 156 2.54 16.47 12.77
C ASN A 156 1.49 15.51 13.37
N GLU A 157 0.64 16.02 14.27
CA GLU A 157 -0.40 15.21 14.96
C GLU A 157 -1.46 14.59 14.04
N SER A 158 -1.54 14.94 12.76
CA SER A 158 -2.60 14.47 11.85
C SER A 158 -2.08 13.91 10.52
N ASN A 159 -0.92 14.38 10.06
CA ASN A 159 -0.41 14.14 8.73
C ASN A 159 1.10 13.85 8.75
N CYS A 160 1.53 12.99 7.82
CA CYS A 160 2.93 12.72 7.54
C CYS A 160 3.18 12.83 6.04
N VAL A 161 4.21 13.57 5.64
CA VAL A 161 4.54 13.87 4.23
C VAL A 161 6.03 13.60 3.99
N PRO A 162 6.39 12.71 3.04
CA PRO A 162 7.80 12.50 2.69
C PRO A 162 8.37 13.76 2.03
N PHE A 163 9.63 14.05 2.31
CA PHE A 163 10.33 15.20 1.76
C PHE A 163 11.74 14.81 1.31
N ASP A 164 12.02 15.10 0.04
CA ASP A 164 13.31 14.88 -0.59
C ASP A 164 13.80 16.19 -1.22
N SER A 165 15.07 16.51 -1.04
CA SER A 165 15.68 17.71 -1.62
C SER A 165 17.11 17.45 -2.05
N GLN A 166 17.40 17.78 -3.30
CA GLN A 166 18.76 17.77 -3.82
C GLN A 166 19.43 19.11 -3.56
N PHE A 167 20.68 19.05 -3.12
CA PHE A 167 21.51 20.23 -2.96
C PHE A 167 22.83 20.07 -3.69
N LYS A 168 23.45 21.21 -3.99
CA LYS A 168 24.73 21.29 -4.67
C LYS A 168 25.58 22.36 -4.02
N LEU A 169 26.79 22.01 -3.63
CA LEU A 169 27.76 22.90 -3.03
C LEU A 169 29.05 22.86 -3.84
N GLU A 170 29.54 24.04 -4.23
CA GLU A 170 30.83 24.19 -4.89
C GLU A 170 31.84 24.77 -3.89
N ILE A 171 32.99 24.09 -3.73
CA ILE A 171 34.09 24.50 -2.86
C ILE A 171 35.31 24.72 -3.75
N GLN A 172 35.91 25.91 -3.68
CA GLN A 172 37.10 26.21 -4.48
C GLN A 172 38.32 25.45 -3.95
N THR A 173 39.22 25.01 -4.82
CA THR A 173 40.46 24.32 -4.42
C THR A 173 41.70 25.15 -4.78
N GLU A 174 42.52 25.48 -3.79
CA GLU A 174 43.76 26.27 -3.95
C GLU A 174 44.91 25.69 -3.10
N GLY A 175 46.09 26.31 -3.13
CA GLY A 175 47.25 25.87 -2.35
C GLY A 175 47.14 26.11 -0.83
N GLU A 176 46.13 26.84 -0.35
CA GLU A 176 45.93 27.17 1.06
C GLU A 176 44.43 27.15 1.43
N THR A 177 44.09 26.50 2.54
CA THR A 177 42.72 26.43 3.06
C THR A 177 42.30 27.76 3.67
N ARG A 178 41.17 28.32 3.22
CA ARG A 178 40.58 29.56 3.75
C ARG A 178 39.20 29.30 4.35
N VAL A 179 39.09 29.54 5.65
CA VAL A 179 37.86 29.33 6.43
C VAL A 179 36.89 30.50 6.25
N ASP A 180 35.62 30.19 5.99
CA ASP A 180 34.51 31.14 6.07
C ASP A 180 34.13 31.35 7.54
N ARG A 181 34.50 32.50 8.11
CA ARG A 181 34.23 32.82 9.51
C ARG A 181 32.75 32.82 9.88
N SER A 182 31.85 33.04 8.92
CA SER A 182 30.41 33.05 9.19
C SER A 182 29.86 31.62 9.36
N VAL A 183 30.29 30.71 8.47
CA VAL A 183 29.92 29.29 8.52
C VAL A 183 30.62 28.61 9.69
N SER A 184 31.89 28.91 9.92
CA SER A 184 32.68 28.36 11.04
C SER A 184 32.06 28.59 12.41
N LYS A 185 31.42 29.75 12.61
CA LYS A 185 30.64 30.03 13.83
C LYS A 185 29.41 29.14 13.96
N LYS A 186 28.71 28.86 12.85
CA LYS A 186 27.57 27.95 12.84
C LYS A 186 28.01 26.51 13.11
N VAL A 187 29.08 26.05 12.46
CA VAL A 187 29.68 24.72 12.70
C VAL A 187 30.08 24.58 14.16
N SER A 188 30.75 25.58 14.74
CA SER A 188 31.12 25.57 16.16
C SER A 188 29.91 25.52 17.10
N GLN A 189 28.76 26.09 16.72
CA GLN A 189 27.51 25.98 17.47
C GLN A 189 26.90 24.58 17.32
N ALA A 190 26.76 24.09 16.09
CA ALA A 190 26.21 22.77 15.81
C ALA A 190 27.02 21.65 16.48
N MET A 191 28.36 21.78 16.57
CA MET A 191 29.21 20.85 17.31
C MET A 191 28.90 20.79 18.81
N ARG A 192 28.36 21.86 19.41
CA ARG A 192 27.94 21.84 20.82
C ARG A 192 26.62 21.08 21.03
N ASP A 193 25.80 21.03 19.99
CA ASP A 193 24.48 20.38 20.00
C ASP A 193 24.58 18.88 19.65
N LEU A 194 25.74 18.44 19.12
CA LEU A 194 26.05 17.02 18.91
C LEU A 194 26.29 16.29 20.24
N PRO A 195 25.91 15.01 20.34
CA PRO A 195 26.31 14.15 21.45
C PRO A 195 27.83 14.11 21.64
N GLN A 196 28.30 14.32 22.87
CA GLN A 196 29.72 14.31 23.22
C GLN A 196 30.21 12.89 23.53
N GLU A 197 31.53 12.69 23.55
CA GLU A 197 32.09 11.45 24.10
C GLU A 197 31.77 11.34 25.60
N LEU A 198 31.56 10.11 26.08
CA LEU A 198 31.38 9.84 27.51
C LEU A 198 32.57 10.40 28.31
N PRO A 199 32.32 11.11 29.43
CA PRO A 199 33.38 11.54 30.33
C PRO A 199 34.27 10.36 30.76
N ARG A 200 35.58 10.56 30.85
CA ARG A 200 36.54 9.46 31.12
C ARG A 200 36.31 8.77 32.47
N GLU A 201 35.67 9.47 33.41
CA GLU A 201 35.30 8.94 34.71
C GLU A 201 34.01 8.10 34.67
N TRP A 202 33.21 8.21 33.61
CA TRP A 202 32.02 7.39 33.42
C TRP A 202 32.39 6.06 32.77
N LYS A 203 31.84 4.97 33.31
CA LYS A 203 31.90 3.65 32.68
C LYS A 203 30.49 3.16 32.41
N ALA A 204 30.26 2.65 31.20
CA ALA A 204 29.01 2.04 30.81
C ALA A 204 29.18 0.51 30.74
N SER A 205 28.17 -0.23 31.17
CA SER A 205 28.12 -1.69 31.09
C SER A 205 26.70 -2.15 30.81
N LEU A 206 26.56 -3.26 30.09
CA LEU A 206 25.28 -3.84 29.73
C LEU A 206 25.22 -5.28 30.23
N VAL A 207 24.15 -5.62 30.96
CA VAL A 207 23.93 -6.98 31.47
C VAL A 207 22.53 -7.44 31.11
N LEU A 208 22.37 -8.65 30.58
CA LEU A 208 21.06 -9.24 30.33
C LEU A 208 20.50 -9.85 31.62
N GLN A 209 19.32 -9.42 32.06
CA GLN A 209 18.63 -9.96 33.23
C GLN A 209 17.12 -10.05 32.96
N ASP A 210 16.51 -11.22 33.20
CA ASP A 210 15.04 -11.42 33.15
C ASP A 210 14.35 -10.87 31.87
N LYS A 211 15.02 -10.99 30.71
CA LYS A 211 14.59 -10.46 29.39
C LYS A 211 14.63 -8.93 29.22
N ALA A 212 15.36 -8.23 30.08
CA ALA A 212 15.69 -6.82 29.90
C ALA A 212 17.22 -6.62 29.88
N TRP A 213 17.67 -5.68 29.07
CA TRP A 213 19.04 -5.20 29.09
C TRP A 213 19.19 -4.16 30.21
N ILE A 214 19.97 -4.47 31.22
CA ILE A 214 20.27 -3.53 32.31
C ILE A 214 21.50 -2.73 31.93
N LEU A 215 21.29 -1.52 31.42
CA LEU A 215 22.34 -0.57 31.11
C LEU A 215 22.71 0.19 32.39
N THR A 216 23.98 0.09 32.78
CA THR A 216 24.51 0.67 34.01
C THR A 216 25.64 1.64 33.71
N PHE A 217 25.51 2.88 34.18
CA PHE A 217 26.56 3.88 34.18
C PHE A 217 27.09 4.09 35.60
N THR A 218 28.41 4.17 35.75
CA THR A 218 29.07 4.46 37.04
C THR A 218 29.96 5.69 36.93
N GLY A 219 29.80 6.63 37.86
CA GLY A 219 30.60 7.86 37.92
C GLY A 219 30.11 8.78 39.04
N GLN A 220 31.02 9.39 39.80
CA GLN A 220 30.62 10.28 40.90
C GLN A 220 29.88 11.53 40.41
N SER A 221 30.24 12.08 39.25
CA SER A 221 29.58 13.25 38.65
C SER A 221 28.13 13.00 38.22
N LEU A 222 27.68 11.72 38.13
CA LEU A 222 26.28 11.40 37.83
C LEU A 222 25.30 11.87 38.94
N SER A 223 25.77 12.04 40.17
CA SER A 223 24.92 12.52 41.28
C SER A 223 24.46 13.98 41.13
N GLU A 224 25.07 14.74 40.21
CA GLU A 224 24.70 16.13 39.94
C GLU A 224 23.47 16.24 39.02
N PHE A 225 23.09 15.15 38.35
CA PHE A 225 22.00 15.11 37.38
C PHE A 225 20.72 14.50 37.98
N SER A 226 19.56 15.05 37.59
CA SER A 226 18.26 14.45 37.96
C SER A 226 18.00 13.16 37.19
N PRO A 227 17.74 12.01 37.86
CA PRO A 227 17.46 10.74 37.19
C PRO A 227 16.27 10.78 36.23
N SER A 228 15.21 11.52 36.58
CA SER A 228 13.96 11.60 35.81
C SER A 228 14.08 12.31 34.46
N SER A 229 15.21 12.98 34.21
CA SER A 229 15.45 13.74 32.98
C SER A 229 16.35 13.01 31.99
N PHE A 230 16.77 11.79 32.33
CA PHE A 230 17.54 10.95 31.42
C PHE A 230 16.63 10.20 30.43
N TYR A 231 17.13 10.03 29.22
CA TYR A 231 16.58 9.12 28.23
C TYR A 231 17.72 8.49 27.42
N PHE A 232 17.63 7.21 27.08
CA PHE A 232 18.57 6.54 26.21
C PHE A 232 17.95 6.33 24.82
N PHE A 233 18.55 6.92 23.79
CA PHE A 233 18.14 6.78 22.40
C PHE A 233 18.99 5.70 21.71
N PRO A 234 18.48 4.47 21.52
CA PRO A 234 19.20 3.42 20.82
C PRO A 234 19.33 3.72 19.31
N GLU A 235 20.49 3.43 18.73
CA GLU A 235 20.75 3.59 17.28
C GLU A 235 20.36 2.36 16.45
N GLY A 236 19.98 1.26 17.07
CA GLY A 236 19.56 0.03 16.39
C GLY A 236 18.56 -0.78 17.21
N ASP A 237 18.12 -1.89 16.63
CA ASP A 237 16.90 -2.58 17.08
C ASP A 237 17.09 -3.54 18.25
N LEU A 238 18.28 -3.57 18.88
CA LEU A 238 18.57 -4.46 20.02
C LEU A 238 17.64 -4.19 21.22
N ILE A 239 17.19 -2.95 21.34
CA ILE A 239 16.26 -2.47 22.37
C ILE A 239 14.94 -2.13 21.69
N GLU A 240 13.83 -2.52 22.32
CA GLU A 240 12.49 -2.15 21.88
C GLU A 240 12.30 -0.63 22.01
N HIS A 241 12.08 0.02 20.86
CA HIS A 241 11.78 1.45 20.80
C HIS A 241 10.45 1.76 21.51
N GLY A 242 10.35 2.96 22.09
CA GLY A 242 9.15 3.38 22.83
C GLY A 242 8.89 2.71 24.18
N SER A 243 9.78 1.82 24.63
CA SER A 243 9.68 1.29 25.99
C SER A 243 9.92 2.38 27.05
N GLU A 244 9.11 2.36 28.11
CA GLU A 244 9.28 3.27 29.25
C GLU A 244 10.64 3.05 29.91
N GLN A 245 11.43 4.12 30.03
CA GLN A 245 12.76 4.07 30.62
C GLN A 245 12.76 4.66 32.03
N THR A 246 12.83 3.80 33.04
CA THR A 246 12.93 4.25 34.43
C THR A 246 14.37 4.22 34.91
N PHE A 247 14.97 5.41 35.02
CA PHE A 247 16.31 5.56 35.55
C PHE A 247 16.31 5.52 37.08
N SER A 248 17.09 4.59 37.64
CA SER A 248 17.29 4.46 39.08
C SER A 248 18.69 4.88 39.48
N PHE A 249 18.80 5.68 40.54
CA PHE A 249 20.07 6.20 41.03
C PHE A 249 20.38 5.67 42.44
N THR A 250 21.62 5.21 42.64
CA THR A 250 22.11 4.78 43.95
C THR A 250 23.19 5.74 44.44
N GLU A 251 22.82 6.68 45.31
CA GLU A 251 23.70 7.77 45.81
C GLU A 251 25.00 7.28 46.44
N LYS A 252 25.01 6.11 47.10
CA LYS A 252 26.19 5.58 47.78
C LYS A 252 27.31 5.13 46.83
N ASP A 253 26.96 4.78 45.60
CA ASP A 253 27.88 4.14 44.65
C ASP A 253 28.05 4.93 43.33
N GLY A 254 27.31 6.04 43.14
CA GLY A 254 27.35 6.84 41.91
C GLY A 254 26.90 6.05 40.68
N VAL A 255 25.87 5.21 40.85
CA VAL A 255 25.40 4.26 39.83
C VAL A 255 24.03 4.65 39.32
N LEU A 256 23.93 4.86 38.01
CA LEU A 256 22.69 5.07 37.26
C LEU A 256 22.36 3.78 36.51
N ARG A 257 21.17 3.21 36.73
CA ARG A 257 20.71 2.00 36.03
C ARG A 257 19.42 2.27 35.29
N VAL A 258 19.34 1.78 34.07
CA VAL A 258 18.11 1.77 33.27
C VAL A 258 17.86 0.35 32.73
N PRO A 259 16.72 -0.26 33.06
CA PRO A 259 16.26 -1.47 32.37
C PRO A 259 15.72 -1.06 30.99
N LEU A 260 16.21 -1.70 29.95
CA LEU A 260 15.83 -1.48 28.56
C LEU A 260 15.16 -2.76 28.06
N ALA A 261 13.96 -2.64 27.51
CA ALA A 261 13.22 -3.78 27.00
C ALA A 261 14.00 -4.43 25.85
N MET A 262 14.28 -5.73 25.97
CA MET A 262 14.99 -6.46 24.93
C MET A 262 14.05 -6.69 23.76
N ASN A 263 14.47 -6.36 22.55
CA ASN A 263 13.76 -6.79 21.36
C ASN A 263 14.08 -8.28 21.09
N PRO A 264 13.12 -9.21 21.25
CA PRO A 264 13.38 -10.64 21.13
C PRO A 264 13.56 -11.10 19.68
N THR A 265 13.36 -10.21 18.71
CA THR A 265 13.41 -10.52 17.27
C THR A 265 14.77 -10.26 16.62
N VAL A 266 15.73 -9.69 17.37
CA VAL A 266 17.04 -9.28 16.86
C VAL A 266 18.13 -10.16 17.48
N GLU A 267 18.81 -10.97 16.65
CA GLU A 267 19.99 -11.73 17.08
C GLU A 267 21.24 -10.84 17.23
N ALA A 268 22.12 -11.27 18.14
CA ALA A 268 23.27 -10.57 18.70
C ALA A 268 23.97 -9.54 17.77
N SER A 269 23.86 -8.27 18.14
CA SER A 269 24.79 -7.21 17.69
C SER A 269 26.14 -7.39 18.40
N ASP A 270 27.25 -7.06 17.73
CA ASP A 270 28.58 -7.01 18.35
C ASP A 270 28.71 -5.86 19.34
N SER A 271 27.81 -4.87 19.28
CA SER A 271 27.82 -3.72 20.19
C SER A 271 26.44 -3.08 20.38
N LEU A 272 26.20 -2.52 21.56
CA LEU A 272 25.12 -1.57 21.79
C LEU A 272 25.62 -0.16 21.49
N ARG A 273 24.93 0.57 20.61
CA ARG A 273 25.16 1.99 20.32
C ARG A 273 23.91 2.82 20.60
N GLY A 274 24.12 4.01 21.14
CA GLY A 274 23.03 4.96 21.40
C GLY A 274 23.52 6.27 22.01
N VAL A 275 22.58 7.16 22.29
CA VAL A 275 22.83 8.45 22.95
C VAL A 275 22.16 8.44 24.31
N LEU A 276 22.93 8.61 25.38
CA LEU A 276 22.37 8.94 26.69
C LEU A 276 22.14 10.45 26.74
N ALA A 277 20.88 10.87 26.83
CA ALA A 277 20.49 12.27 26.89
C ALA A 277 20.06 12.69 28.29
N HIS A 278 20.34 13.94 28.66
CA HIS A 278 19.81 14.64 29.83
C HIS A 278 19.45 16.07 29.43
N GLY A 279 18.15 16.34 29.29
CA GLY A 279 17.70 17.60 28.66
C GLY A 279 18.27 17.73 27.24
N ASP A 280 18.93 18.86 26.95
CA ASP A 280 19.56 19.12 25.65
C ASP A 280 21.00 18.58 25.54
N SER A 281 21.55 18.01 26.62
CA SER A 281 22.89 17.40 26.62
C SER A 281 22.81 15.92 26.26
N GLY A 282 23.77 15.42 25.49
CA GLY A 282 23.83 14.01 25.14
C GLY A 282 25.25 13.46 25.09
N TRP A 283 25.40 12.17 25.37
CA TRP A 283 26.67 11.44 25.35
C TRP A 283 26.54 10.17 24.51
N LEU A 284 27.51 9.95 23.62
CA LEU A 284 27.62 8.74 22.81
C LEU A 284 28.00 7.55 23.69
N VAL A 285 27.21 6.49 23.61
CA VAL A 285 27.41 5.24 24.33
C VAL A 285 27.69 4.15 23.32
N GLU A 286 28.85 3.52 23.42
CA GLU A 286 29.22 2.35 22.63
C GLU A 286 29.76 1.27 23.56
N ILE A 287 29.10 0.12 23.59
CA ILE A 287 29.45 -1.02 24.46
C ILE A 287 29.60 -2.25 23.59
N GLY A 288 30.81 -2.82 23.50
CA GLY A 288 31.04 -4.09 22.85
C GLY A 288 30.41 -5.25 23.63
N LEU A 289 29.63 -6.08 22.95
CA LEU A 289 28.97 -7.26 23.50
C LEU A 289 29.92 -8.47 23.44
N GLY A 290 31.14 -8.29 23.96
CA GLY A 290 32.16 -9.33 23.99
C GLY A 290 31.82 -10.44 25.00
N ALA A 291 31.60 -11.66 24.50
CA ALA A 291 31.50 -12.90 25.27
C ALA A 291 30.44 -12.93 26.39
N LEU A 292 29.18 -12.62 26.06
CA LEU A 292 28.03 -13.21 26.79
C LEU A 292 27.93 -14.70 26.43
N SER A 293 28.88 -15.47 26.98
CA SER A 293 28.97 -16.91 26.85
C SER A 293 27.94 -17.58 27.74
N SER A 294 26.78 -17.91 27.17
CA SER A 294 25.99 -19.12 27.47
C SER A 294 24.68 -19.13 26.65
N PHE A 295 24.79 -19.15 25.32
CA PHE A 295 23.74 -19.72 24.48
C PHE A 295 23.87 -21.23 24.50
N ASP A 296 23.66 -21.85 25.67
CA ASP A 296 23.47 -23.28 25.76
C ASP A 296 21.98 -23.59 25.66
N LYS A 297 21.66 -24.34 24.59
CA LYS A 297 20.39 -24.98 24.22
C LYS A 297 19.50 -24.18 23.24
N PRO A 298 19.13 -24.77 22.08
CA PRO A 298 18.16 -24.15 21.19
C PRO A 298 16.81 -24.15 21.90
N MET A 299 16.38 -22.97 22.35
CA MET A 299 15.00 -22.75 22.75
C MET A 299 14.17 -22.63 21.47
N THR A 300 13.35 -23.65 21.22
CA THR A 300 12.16 -23.56 20.37
C THR A 300 11.43 -22.23 20.65
N PRO A 301 11.16 -21.41 19.63
CA PRO A 301 10.52 -20.12 19.85
C PRO A 301 9.14 -20.32 20.47
N SER A 302 8.87 -19.55 21.52
CA SER A 302 7.58 -19.52 22.21
C SER A 302 6.47 -19.13 21.23
N ALA A 303 5.53 -20.04 21.03
CA ALA A 303 4.36 -19.91 20.14
C ALA A 303 3.37 -18.78 20.52
N SER A 304 3.69 -17.92 21.50
CA SER A 304 2.79 -16.86 21.99
C SER A 304 2.59 -15.73 20.98
N GLY A 305 3.65 -15.21 20.35
CA GLY A 305 3.54 -14.15 19.33
C GLY A 305 2.85 -14.63 18.04
N SER A 306 3.09 -15.89 17.66
CA SER A 306 2.45 -16.52 16.51
C SER A 306 0.95 -16.78 16.71
N LYS A 307 0.50 -16.97 17.96
CA LYS A 307 -0.92 -17.14 18.31
C LYS A 307 -1.66 -15.82 18.19
N GLU A 308 -1.12 -14.74 18.74
CA GLU A 308 -1.79 -13.43 18.76
C GLU A 308 -1.90 -12.82 17.36
N GLN A 309 -0.86 -12.97 16.53
CA GLN A 309 -0.93 -12.57 15.10
C GLN A 309 -1.87 -13.46 14.26
N ASN A 310 -1.93 -14.77 14.52
CA ASN A 310 -2.88 -15.66 13.84
C ASN A 310 -4.33 -15.39 14.25
N GLU A 311 -4.58 -15.11 15.54
CA GLU A 311 -5.92 -14.81 16.07
C GLU A 311 -6.46 -13.49 15.51
N ARG A 312 -5.62 -12.45 15.40
CA ARG A 312 -6.02 -11.15 14.82
C ARG A 312 -6.31 -11.24 13.32
N ALA A 313 -5.48 -11.94 12.55
CA ALA A 313 -5.72 -12.17 11.11
C ALA A 313 -6.96 -13.05 10.83
N GLN A 314 -7.30 -13.96 11.75
CA GLN A 314 -8.55 -14.74 11.66
C GLN A 314 -9.79 -13.89 11.91
N ASN A 315 -9.73 -12.97 12.89
CA ASN A 315 -10.84 -12.06 13.20
C ASN A 315 -11.18 -11.13 12.02
N ASP A 316 -10.17 -10.67 11.28
CA ASP A 316 -10.35 -9.78 10.13
C ASP A 316 -11.05 -10.50 8.97
N LEU A 317 -10.62 -11.71 8.60
CA LEU A 317 -11.26 -12.50 7.54
C LEU A 317 -12.68 -12.94 7.91
N GLN A 318 -12.92 -13.24 9.18
CA GLN A 318 -14.25 -13.59 9.68
C GLN A 318 -15.24 -12.42 9.56
N THR A 319 -14.76 -11.18 9.71
CA THR A 319 -15.58 -9.98 9.49
C THR A 319 -16.06 -9.90 8.03
N LEU A 320 -15.17 -10.11 7.06
CA LEU A 320 -15.54 -10.17 5.63
C LEU A 320 -16.57 -11.25 5.34
N TRP A 321 -16.37 -12.48 5.86
CA TRP A 321 -17.32 -13.58 5.67
C TRP A 321 -18.68 -13.28 6.28
N THR A 322 -18.73 -12.57 7.40
CA THR A 322 -19.96 -12.13 8.05
C THR A 322 -20.70 -11.12 7.18
N LEU A 323 -19.99 -10.13 6.61
CA LEU A 323 -20.58 -9.16 5.68
C LEU A 323 -21.14 -9.84 4.42
N LEU A 324 -20.38 -10.77 3.82
CA LEU A 324 -20.84 -11.55 2.66
C LEU A 324 -22.04 -12.46 2.98
N ALA A 325 -22.07 -13.05 4.17
CA ALA A 325 -23.20 -13.83 4.65
C ALA A 325 -24.47 -12.98 4.74
N MET A 326 -24.38 -11.74 5.22
CA MET A 326 -25.52 -10.81 5.25
C MET A 326 -26.05 -10.51 3.83
N VAL A 327 -25.17 -10.34 2.84
CA VAL A 327 -25.57 -10.17 1.44
C VAL A 327 -26.29 -11.41 0.90
N LEU A 328 -25.82 -12.62 1.20
CA LEU A 328 -26.49 -13.87 0.82
C LEU A 328 -27.85 -14.03 1.49
N VAL A 329 -27.96 -13.67 2.77
CA VAL A 329 -29.25 -13.68 3.49
C VAL A 329 -30.23 -12.68 2.85
N ALA A 330 -29.79 -11.48 2.53
CA ALA A 330 -30.61 -10.51 1.81
C ALA A 330 -31.06 -11.04 0.43
N MET A 331 -30.17 -11.72 -0.29
CA MET A 331 -30.49 -12.37 -1.56
C MET A 331 -31.54 -13.49 -1.39
N ALA A 332 -31.42 -14.32 -0.35
CA ALA A 332 -32.41 -15.35 -0.04
C ALA A 332 -33.80 -14.76 0.22
N VAL A 333 -33.87 -13.69 1.01
CA VAL A 333 -35.13 -12.98 1.29
C VAL A 333 -35.74 -12.40 0.02
N TRP A 334 -34.92 -11.80 -0.85
CA TRP A 334 -35.36 -11.28 -2.15
C TRP A 334 -35.87 -12.39 -3.08
N VAL A 335 -35.15 -13.51 -3.21
CA VAL A 335 -35.57 -14.69 -4.01
C VAL A 335 -36.91 -15.22 -3.50
N TYR A 336 -37.08 -15.34 -2.19
CA TYR A 336 -38.34 -15.78 -1.58
C TYR A 336 -39.48 -14.81 -1.91
N GLY A 337 -39.29 -13.50 -1.72
CA GLY A 337 -40.28 -12.48 -2.02
C GLY A 337 -40.71 -12.46 -3.48
N LYS A 338 -39.76 -12.60 -4.42
CA LYS A 338 -40.03 -12.59 -5.86
C LYS A 338 -40.76 -13.86 -6.33
N THR A 339 -40.41 -15.02 -5.78
CA THR A 339 -40.94 -16.31 -6.24
C THR A 339 -42.24 -16.72 -5.56
N ASN A 340 -42.55 -16.17 -4.39
CA ASN A 340 -43.72 -16.54 -3.60
C ASN A 340 -44.97 -15.66 -3.84
N GLN A 341 -44.99 -14.85 -4.90
CA GLN A 341 -46.13 -14.01 -5.25
C GLN A 341 -47.40 -14.83 -5.60
N PRO A 342 -48.61 -14.35 -5.28
CA PRO A 342 -49.86 -15.07 -5.53
C PRO A 342 -50.03 -15.54 -6.98
N VAL A 343 -49.59 -14.72 -7.93
CA VAL A 343 -49.67 -14.91 -9.39
C VAL A 343 -48.86 -16.12 -9.91
N HIS A 344 -47.86 -16.62 -9.16
CA HIS A 344 -46.98 -17.68 -9.63
C HIS A 344 -47.49 -19.10 -9.34
N SER A 345 -47.10 -20.06 -10.21
CA SER A 345 -47.48 -21.47 -10.12
C SER A 345 -46.91 -22.15 -8.87
N ARG A 346 -47.57 -23.22 -8.38
CA ARG A 346 -47.09 -24.01 -7.22
C ARG A 346 -45.66 -24.52 -7.41
N LYS A 347 -45.29 -24.94 -8.62
CA LYS A 347 -43.94 -25.40 -8.95
C LYS A 347 -42.89 -24.29 -8.78
N ARG A 348 -43.18 -23.08 -9.27
CA ARG A 348 -42.28 -21.90 -9.15
C ARG A 348 -42.13 -21.44 -7.71
N LYS A 349 -43.21 -21.51 -6.92
CA LYS A 349 -43.18 -21.21 -5.48
C LYS A 349 -42.35 -22.24 -4.72
N ALA A 350 -42.50 -23.53 -5.04
CA ALA A 350 -41.71 -24.59 -4.42
C ALA A 350 -40.22 -24.47 -4.77
N SER A 351 -39.87 -24.29 -6.05
CA SER A 351 -38.48 -24.13 -6.48
C SER A 351 -37.84 -22.87 -5.89
N GLY A 352 -38.58 -21.77 -5.80
CA GLY A 352 -38.11 -20.51 -5.21
C GLY A 352 -37.84 -20.62 -3.70
N LYS A 353 -38.70 -21.33 -2.95
CA LYS A 353 -38.47 -21.61 -1.53
C LYS A 353 -37.23 -22.49 -1.31
N VAL A 354 -37.05 -23.53 -2.12
CA VAL A 354 -35.87 -24.40 -2.05
C VAL A 354 -34.60 -23.59 -2.35
N LEU A 355 -34.61 -22.78 -3.42
CA LEU A 355 -33.48 -21.94 -3.77
C LEU A 355 -33.15 -20.91 -2.68
N ALA A 356 -34.16 -20.24 -2.11
CA ALA A 356 -33.98 -19.31 -1.01
C ALA A 356 -33.43 -20.01 0.24
N LEU A 357 -33.91 -21.21 0.57
CA LEU A 357 -33.41 -22.01 1.70
C LEU A 357 -31.93 -22.41 1.50
N ILE A 358 -31.55 -22.82 0.29
CA ILE A 358 -30.16 -23.16 -0.05
C ILE A 358 -29.27 -21.92 0.12
N ILE A 359 -29.64 -20.78 -0.47
CA ILE A 359 -28.86 -19.54 -0.37
C ILE A 359 -28.74 -19.09 1.10
N PHE A 360 -29.83 -19.15 1.86
CA PHE A 360 -29.85 -18.81 3.28
C PHE A 360 -28.96 -19.74 4.11
N GLY A 361 -29.06 -21.06 3.89
CA GLY A 361 -28.22 -22.05 4.56
C GLY A 361 -26.74 -21.88 4.24
N THR A 362 -26.40 -21.59 2.98
CA THR A 362 -25.02 -21.27 2.56
C THR A 362 -24.54 -19.98 3.23
N GLY A 363 -25.37 -18.93 3.27
CA GLY A 363 -25.05 -17.67 3.96
C GLY A 363 -24.75 -17.90 5.44
N LEU A 364 -25.62 -18.62 6.14
CA LEU A 364 -25.39 -18.98 7.54
C LEU A 364 -24.12 -19.82 7.72
N TRP A 365 -23.89 -20.82 6.87
CA TRP A 365 -22.71 -21.70 6.96
C TRP A 365 -21.38 -20.96 6.73
N ILE A 366 -21.38 -19.98 5.81
CA ILE A 366 -20.22 -19.14 5.52
C ILE A 366 -19.96 -18.15 6.66
N GLY A 367 -21.01 -17.51 7.19
CA GLY A 367 -20.88 -16.51 8.26
C GLY A 367 -20.76 -17.11 9.67
N PHE A 368 -20.97 -18.41 9.85
CA PHE A 368 -20.91 -19.03 11.17
C PHE A 368 -19.47 -19.01 11.71
N PRO A 369 -19.24 -18.56 12.96
CA PRO A 369 -17.92 -18.56 13.57
C PRO A 369 -17.38 -20.00 13.63
N LYS A 370 -16.26 -20.25 12.95
CA LYS A 370 -15.58 -21.56 12.98
C LYS A 370 -14.46 -21.49 14.01
N SER A 371 -14.55 -22.30 15.07
CA SER A 371 -13.46 -22.49 16.01
C SER A 371 -12.26 -23.11 15.29
N SER A 372 -11.12 -22.44 15.31
CA SER A 372 -9.89 -23.00 14.76
C SER A 372 -9.10 -23.68 15.86
N VAL A 373 -8.71 -24.94 15.63
CA VAL A 373 -7.70 -25.62 16.44
C VAL A 373 -6.35 -25.23 15.83
N ALA A 374 -5.49 -24.61 16.63
CA ALA A 374 -4.12 -24.31 16.21
C ALA A 374 -3.37 -25.62 16.00
N ALA A 375 -3.13 -25.99 14.74
CA ALA A 375 -2.10 -26.97 14.40
C ALA A 375 -0.73 -26.30 14.49
N ASP A 376 0.32 -27.07 14.82
CA ASP A 376 1.73 -26.61 14.80
C ASP A 376 2.13 -26.20 13.38
N GLY A 377 1.87 -24.94 13.05
CA GLY A 377 2.09 -24.37 11.72
C GLY A 377 3.54 -23.96 11.46
N ILE A 378 3.77 -23.41 10.27
CA ILE A 378 5.04 -22.77 9.92
C ILE A 378 5.30 -21.60 10.87
N VAL A 379 6.50 -21.54 11.45
CA VAL A 379 6.95 -20.42 12.27
C VAL A 379 7.39 -19.29 11.35
N TRP A 380 6.63 -18.19 11.34
CA TRP A 380 6.93 -17.01 10.55
C TRP A 380 7.74 -16.02 11.37
N GLN A 381 8.79 -15.46 10.78
CA GLN A 381 9.55 -14.35 11.34
C GLN A 381 9.26 -13.06 10.55
N THR A 382 9.44 -11.90 11.16
CA THR A 382 9.32 -10.62 10.45
C THR A 382 10.46 -10.51 9.45
N TRP A 383 10.15 -10.10 8.23
CA TRP A 383 11.13 -9.92 7.18
C TRP A 383 11.85 -8.57 7.33
N SER A 384 13.18 -8.58 7.16
CA SER A 384 13.99 -7.40 6.85
C SER A 384 15.01 -7.76 5.76
N PRO A 385 15.48 -6.80 4.95
CA PRO A 385 16.51 -7.05 3.93
C PRO A 385 17.79 -7.66 4.51
N GLU A 386 18.18 -7.23 5.71
CA GLU A 386 19.40 -7.66 6.41
C GLU A 386 19.27 -9.11 6.89
N LEU A 387 18.11 -9.47 7.47
CA LEU A 387 17.84 -10.83 7.93
C LEU A 387 17.76 -11.80 6.74
N GLN A 388 17.09 -11.41 5.66
CA GLN A 388 17.04 -12.21 4.44
C GLN A 388 18.45 -12.46 3.90
N SER A 389 19.25 -11.40 3.76
CA SER A 389 20.60 -11.48 3.18
C SER A 389 21.51 -12.37 4.04
N ARG A 390 21.48 -12.19 5.37
CA ARG A 390 22.25 -13.03 6.31
C ARG A 390 21.89 -14.51 6.19
N LEU A 391 20.61 -14.86 6.19
CA LEU A 391 20.15 -16.24 6.11
C LEU A 391 20.53 -16.91 4.78
N VAL A 392 20.48 -16.14 3.69
CA VAL A 392 20.89 -16.60 2.36
C VAL A 392 22.42 -16.78 2.30
N GLU A 393 23.20 -15.87 2.90
CA GLU A 393 24.66 -15.97 3.02
C GLU A 393 25.11 -17.17 3.88
N GLU A 394 24.34 -17.52 4.91
CA GLU A 394 24.52 -18.73 5.72
C GLU A 394 24.17 -20.03 4.96
N GLY A 395 23.75 -19.93 3.69
CA GLY A 395 23.41 -21.07 2.83
C GLY A 395 22.04 -21.68 3.15
N ARG A 396 21.17 -20.97 3.89
CA ARG A 396 19.85 -21.47 4.26
C ARG A 396 18.81 -21.21 3.18
N GLY A 397 17.84 -22.12 3.06
CA GLY A 397 16.65 -21.89 2.25
C GLY A 397 15.76 -20.83 2.91
N VAL A 398 15.41 -19.78 2.18
CA VAL A 398 14.58 -18.68 2.70
C VAL A 398 13.34 -18.50 1.83
N TYR A 399 12.18 -18.45 2.46
CA TYR A 399 10.90 -18.13 1.81
C TYR A 399 10.38 -16.80 2.35
N VAL A 400 10.00 -15.88 1.46
CA VAL A 400 9.48 -14.57 1.84
C VAL A 400 8.06 -14.36 1.30
N ASP A 401 7.12 -14.12 2.21
CA ASP A 401 5.72 -13.75 1.94
C ASP A 401 5.53 -12.24 2.10
N PHE A 402 5.53 -11.49 0.99
CA PHE A 402 5.08 -10.10 0.97
C PHE A 402 3.55 -10.09 0.91
N THR A 403 2.93 -9.68 2.02
CA THR A 403 1.49 -9.80 2.26
C THR A 403 0.92 -8.49 2.78
N ALA A 404 -0.40 -8.31 2.73
CA ALA A 404 -1.10 -7.26 3.47
C ALA A 404 -2.47 -7.76 3.96
N LYS A 405 -3.03 -7.13 4.99
CA LYS A 405 -4.38 -7.43 5.48
C LYS A 405 -5.45 -7.16 4.43
N TRP A 406 -5.42 -5.98 3.80
CA TRP A 406 -6.35 -5.57 2.75
C TRP A 406 -6.21 -6.37 1.43
N CYS A 407 -5.14 -7.14 1.28
CA CYS A 407 -4.86 -7.92 0.08
C CYS A 407 -5.60 -9.27 0.11
N LEU A 408 -6.72 -9.37 -0.61
CA LEU A 408 -7.54 -10.58 -0.65
C LEU A 408 -6.78 -11.81 -1.15
N SER A 409 -5.99 -11.68 -2.22
CA SER A 409 -5.15 -12.75 -2.75
C SER A 409 -4.14 -13.24 -1.72
N CYS A 410 -3.52 -12.33 -0.95
CA CYS A 410 -2.63 -12.66 0.16
C CYS A 410 -3.35 -13.50 1.22
N GLN A 411 -4.54 -13.07 1.67
CA GLN A 411 -5.32 -13.82 2.66
C GLN A 411 -5.76 -15.19 2.13
N VAL A 412 -6.09 -15.29 0.84
CA VAL A 412 -6.42 -16.57 0.20
C VAL A 412 -5.20 -17.49 0.15
N ASN A 413 -4.01 -16.97 -0.16
CA ASN A 413 -2.77 -17.74 -0.23
C ASN A 413 -2.37 -18.35 1.12
N LYS A 414 -2.69 -17.69 2.25
CA LYS A 414 -2.41 -18.22 3.60
C LYS A 414 -2.98 -19.62 3.85
N ARG A 415 -4.02 -20.04 3.12
CA ARG A 415 -4.57 -21.41 3.21
C ARG A 415 -3.57 -22.48 2.78
N VAL A 416 -2.64 -22.15 1.87
CA VAL A 416 -1.64 -23.08 1.34
C VAL A 416 -0.65 -23.48 2.43
N PHE A 417 -0.22 -22.51 3.25
CA PHE A 417 0.69 -22.72 4.38
C PHE A 417 0.05 -23.42 5.60
N LYS A 418 -1.25 -23.74 5.53
CA LYS A 418 -1.95 -24.59 6.51
C LYS A 418 -1.99 -26.06 6.09
N SER A 419 -1.57 -26.39 4.86
CA SER A 419 -1.53 -27.77 4.39
C SER A 419 -0.40 -28.52 5.08
N GLU A 420 -0.70 -29.70 5.63
CA GLU A 420 0.28 -30.59 6.26
C GLU A 420 1.49 -30.86 5.36
N ARG A 421 1.24 -31.03 4.05
CA ARG A 421 2.27 -31.32 3.05
C ARG A 421 3.23 -30.16 2.84
N VAL A 422 2.72 -28.93 2.85
CA VAL A 422 3.56 -27.72 2.75
C VAL A 422 4.33 -27.51 4.04
N ILE A 423 3.68 -27.71 5.20
CA ILE A 423 4.35 -27.62 6.51
C ILE A 423 5.49 -28.63 6.59
N GLN A 424 5.29 -29.87 6.13
CA GLN A 424 6.33 -30.89 6.05
C GLN A 424 7.46 -30.49 5.10
N GLY A 425 7.14 -30.03 3.88
CA GLY A 425 8.16 -29.56 2.93
C GLY A 425 9.04 -28.43 3.48
N PHE A 426 8.46 -27.48 4.24
CA PHE A 426 9.24 -26.44 4.90
C PHE A 426 10.15 -26.98 6.01
N ARG A 427 9.72 -28.02 6.74
CA ARG A 427 10.55 -28.66 7.79
C ARG A 427 11.65 -29.52 7.21
N ASP A 428 11.32 -30.36 6.22
CA ASP A 428 12.26 -31.31 5.60
C ASP A 428 13.40 -30.60 4.88
N SER A 429 13.12 -29.41 4.31
CA SER A 429 14.11 -28.55 3.65
C SER A 429 14.67 -27.44 4.55
N GLU A 430 14.38 -27.45 5.86
CA GLU A 430 14.86 -26.48 6.87
C GLU A 430 14.68 -25.00 6.49
N ILE A 431 13.59 -24.68 5.79
CA ILE A 431 13.33 -23.37 5.20
C ILE A 431 12.94 -22.35 6.28
N VAL A 432 13.58 -21.17 6.27
CA VAL A 432 13.11 -20.02 7.06
C VAL A 432 11.95 -19.35 6.35
N ALA A 433 10.81 -19.23 7.04
CA ALA A 433 9.69 -18.45 6.54
C ALA A 433 9.72 -17.03 7.11
N LEU A 434 9.91 -16.04 6.23
CA LEU A 434 9.88 -14.62 6.54
C LEU A 434 8.59 -13.99 6.00
N ARG A 435 8.07 -12.98 6.69
CA ARG A 435 6.87 -12.23 6.29
C ARG A 435 7.14 -10.74 6.25
N ALA A 436 6.95 -10.14 5.07
CA ALA A 436 6.95 -8.70 4.87
C ALA A 436 5.50 -8.18 4.90
N ASP A 437 5.10 -7.54 6.00
CA ASP A 437 3.72 -7.06 6.19
C ASP A 437 3.53 -5.64 5.62
N TRP A 438 3.01 -5.57 4.39
CA TRP A 438 2.63 -4.37 3.65
C TRP A 438 1.25 -3.81 4.03
N THR A 439 0.72 -4.16 5.20
CA THR A 439 -0.57 -3.60 5.67
C THR A 439 -0.47 -2.10 5.87
N LYS A 440 0.60 -1.64 6.55
CA LYS A 440 0.99 -0.23 6.65
C LYS A 440 2.15 -0.01 5.69
N ARG A 441 2.07 1.02 4.84
CA ARG A 441 3.12 1.32 3.86
C ARG A 441 4.43 1.69 4.57
N GLY A 442 5.55 1.23 4.01
CA GLY A 442 6.90 1.58 4.45
C GLY A 442 7.91 1.55 3.29
N PRO A 443 8.94 2.39 3.26
CA PRO A 443 9.85 2.46 2.12
C PRO A 443 10.64 1.16 1.90
N ILE A 444 11.00 0.46 2.98
CA ILE A 444 11.82 -0.78 2.94
C ILE A 444 11.14 -1.88 2.12
N ILE A 445 9.85 -2.14 2.35
CA ILE A 445 9.12 -3.18 1.63
C ILE A 445 8.78 -2.71 0.20
N LEU A 446 8.54 -1.40 0.00
CA LEU A 446 8.28 -0.84 -1.34
C LEU A 446 9.48 -1.01 -2.25
N GLU A 447 10.67 -0.65 -1.78
CA GLU A 447 11.93 -0.79 -2.53
C GLU A 447 12.17 -2.25 -2.90
N ALA A 448 12.01 -3.18 -1.95
CA ALA A 448 12.15 -4.61 -2.24
C ALA A 448 11.09 -5.16 -3.21
N LEU A 449 9.86 -4.61 -3.21
CA LEU A 449 8.86 -4.93 -4.24
C LEU A 449 9.31 -4.40 -5.62
N GLN A 450 9.79 -3.15 -5.69
CA GLN A 450 10.24 -2.49 -6.91
C GLN A 450 11.49 -3.15 -7.53
N GLU A 451 12.46 -3.58 -6.70
CA GLU A 451 13.61 -4.38 -7.12
C GLU A 451 13.19 -5.65 -7.89
N HIS A 452 12.03 -6.21 -7.53
CA HIS A 452 11.45 -7.38 -8.18
C HIS A 452 10.40 -7.03 -9.26
N GLY A 453 10.34 -5.76 -9.68
CA GLY A 453 9.41 -5.25 -10.70
C GLY A 453 7.95 -5.29 -10.27
N ARG A 454 7.68 -5.12 -8.97
CA ARG A 454 6.33 -5.13 -8.38
C ARG A 454 6.05 -3.80 -7.68
N GLU A 455 4.84 -3.29 -7.87
CA GLU A 455 4.36 -2.07 -7.18
C GLU A 455 3.39 -2.39 -6.02
N GLY A 456 3.24 -3.67 -5.66
CA GLY A 456 2.30 -4.10 -4.63
C GLY A 456 2.33 -5.59 -4.33
N VAL A 457 1.60 -5.98 -3.29
CA VAL A 457 1.46 -7.36 -2.82
C VAL A 457 0.29 -8.09 -3.51
N PRO A 458 0.30 -9.43 -3.63
CA PRO A 458 1.27 -10.38 -3.07
C PRO A 458 2.54 -10.54 -3.91
N LEU A 459 3.68 -10.64 -3.24
CA LEU A 459 4.94 -11.11 -3.81
C LEU A 459 5.44 -12.30 -2.97
N ASN A 460 5.78 -13.39 -3.63
CA ASN A 460 6.24 -14.61 -2.98
C ASN A 460 7.60 -14.99 -3.56
N LEU A 461 8.63 -14.97 -2.74
CA LEU A 461 10.01 -15.24 -3.13
C LEU A 461 10.50 -16.50 -2.44
N TYR A 462 11.21 -17.33 -3.19
CA TYR A 462 11.97 -18.45 -2.64
C TYR A 462 13.44 -18.33 -3.03
N PHE A 463 14.30 -18.39 -2.03
CA PHE A 463 15.75 -18.44 -2.15
C PHE A 463 16.17 -19.88 -1.81
N PRO A 464 16.57 -20.68 -2.80
CA PRO A 464 17.04 -22.04 -2.54
C PRO A 464 18.37 -22.02 -1.76
N PRO A 465 18.64 -23.03 -0.92
CA PRO A 465 19.90 -23.15 -0.21
C PRO A 465 21.06 -23.27 -1.21
N SER A 466 22.04 -22.36 -1.12
CA SER A 466 23.17 -22.29 -2.04
C SER A 466 24.48 -22.68 -1.33
N GLU A 467 25.16 -23.73 -1.79
CA GLU A 467 26.53 -24.05 -1.37
C GLU A 467 27.59 -23.12 -2.03
N PHE A 468 27.28 -22.45 -3.14
CA PHE A 468 28.24 -21.67 -3.94
C PHE A 468 27.59 -20.53 -4.74
N ALA A 469 27.56 -19.30 -4.20
CA ALA A 469 27.72 -18.01 -4.92
C ALA A 469 27.28 -16.81 -4.05
N PRO A 470 28.20 -16.11 -3.35
CA PRO A 470 27.87 -14.99 -2.45
C PRO A 470 27.52 -13.67 -3.14
N SER A 471 27.57 -13.57 -4.48
CA SER A 471 27.54 -12.28 -5.18
C SER A 471 26.24 -11.97 -5.95
N ASN A 472 25.33 -12.93 -6.12
CA ASN A 472 23.98 -12.67 -6.64
C ASN A 472 23.04 -13.87 -6.35
N PRO A 473 22.36 -13.91 -5.19
CA PRO A 473 21.48 -15.03 -4.84
C PRO A 473 20.28 -15.07 -5.79
N ARG A 474 20.06 -16.23 -6.42
CA ARG A 474 18.98 -16.41 -7.39
C ARG A 474 17.62 -16.48 -6.67
N SER A 475 16.87 -15.38 -6.66
CA SER A 475 15.49 -15.39 -6.18
C SER A 475 14.55 -16.04 -7.19
N ILE A 476 13.68 -16.92 -6.73
CA ILE A 476 12.64 -17.57 -7.55
C ILE A 476 11.30 -16.91 -7.24
N LEU A 477 10.79 -16.19 -8.23
CA LEU A 477 9.48 -15.54 -8.19
C LEU A 477 8.37 -16.57 -8.35
N MET A 478 7.47 -16.65 -7.37
CA MET A 478 6.25 -17.44 -7.47
C MET A 478 5.06 -16.61 -8.01
N PRO A 479 4.05 -17.27 -8.61
CA PRO A 479 2.82 -16.60 -9.03
C PRO A 479 2.08 -15.90 -7.87
N GLU A 480 1.32 -14.84 -8.18
CA GLU A 480 0.52 -14.09 -7.20
C GLU A 480 -0.55 -14.94 -6.49
N ILE A 481 -1.04 -15.99 -7.15
CA ILE A 481 -1.99 -16.94 -6.57
C ILE A 481 -1.28 -18.26 -6.34
N LEU A 482 -1.15 -18.64 -5.08
CA LEU A 482 -0.47 -19.85 -4.67
C LEU A 482 -1.44 -21.05 -4.63
N THR A 483 -0.89 -22.20 -4.99
CA THR A 483 -1.51 -23.50 -4.73
C THR A 483 -0.47 -24.39 -4.08
N GLU A 484 -0.91 -25.42 -3.35
CA GLU A 484 0.00 -26.39 -2.74
C GLU A 484 0.96 -27.01 -3.77
N LYS A 485 0.45 -27.34 -4.97
CA LYS A 485 1.28 -27.87 -6.05
C LYS A 485 2.37 -26.89 -6.48
N ILE A 486 2.04 -25.60 -6.61
CA ILE A 486 3.03 -24.58 -7.01
C ILE A 486 4.15 -24.50 -5.99
N VAL A 487 3.80 -24.37 -4.70
CA VAL A 487 4.79 -24.24 -3.63
C VAL A 487 5.68 -25.47 -3.59
N LEU A 488 5.09 -26.68 -3.50
CA LEU A 488 5.87 -27.92 -3.44
C LEU A 488 6.76 -28.12 -4.67
N THR A 489 6.24 -27.87 -5.89
CA THR A 489 7.05 -28.00 -7.10
C THR A 489 8.24 -27.04 -7.10
N VAL A 490 8.05 -25.77 -6.72
CA VAL A 490 9.17 -24.81 -6.69
C VAL A 490 10.19 -25.16 -5.61
N LEU A 491 9.74 -25.64 -4.44
CA LEU A 491 10.63 -26.11 -3.38
C LEU A 491 11.42 -27.36 -3.79
N GLU A 492 10.82 -28.25 -4.58
CA GLU A 492 11.47 -29.50 -5.04
C GLU A 492 12.40 -29.28 -6.24
N THR A 493 12.02 -28.42 -7.19
CA THR A 493 12.76 -28.25 -8.45
C THR A 493 13.70 -27.05 -8.45
N GLU A 494 13.55 -26.12 -7.50
CA GLU A 494 14.33 -24.87 -7.44
C GLU A 494 14.30 -24.07 -8.75
N GLU A 495 13.15 -24.15 -9.44
CA GLU A 495 12.91 -23.49 -10.73
C GLU A 495 11.61 -22.68 -10.68
N ALA A 496 11.55 -21.62 -11.49
CA ALA A 496 10.34 -20.81 -11.61
C ALA A 496 9.19 -21.64 -12.21
N TYR A 497 8.05 -21.70 -11.51
CA TYR A 497 6.88 -22.49 -11.91
C TYR A 497 6.31 -22.09 -13.28
N LEU A 498 6.36 -20.80 -13.60
CA LEU A 498 5.98 -20.27 -14.91
C LEU A 498 7.27 -19.88 -15.64
N ASN A 499 7.70 -20.71 -16.57
CA ASN A 499 8.77 -20.36 -17.50
C ASN A 499 8.11 -19.66 -18.71
N PRO A 500 8.18 -18.31 -18.84
CA PRO A 500 7.51 -17.61 -19.94
C PRO A 500 8.31 -17.88 -21.22
N LYS A 501 8.08 -19.03 -21.85
CA LYS A 501 8.44 -19.18 -23.26
C LYS A 501 7.65 -18.15 -24.08
N ALA A 502 8.29 -17.61 -25.10
CA ALA A 502 7.90 -16.45 -25.91
C ALA A 502 6.53 -16.52 -26.64
N ASP A 503 5.66 -17.47 -26.29
CA ASP A 503 4.32 -17.66 -26.84
C ASP A 503 3.25 -16.84 -26.08
N GLY A 504 3.63 -16.15 -24.99
CA GLY A 504 2.73 -15.54 -24.01
C GLY A 504 1.97 -14.29 -24.47
N PHE A 505 2.45 -13.52 -25.45
CA PHE A 505 1.77 -12.27 -25.84
C PHE A 505 0.40 -12.52 -26.47
N TRP A 506 0.26 -13.56 -27.30
CA TRP A 506 -1.04 -13.92 -27.88
C TRP A 506 -2.04 -14.40 -26.82
N ALA A 507 -1.57 -15.08 -25.77
CA ALA A 507 -2.40 -15.45 -24.63
C ALA A 507 -2.89 -14.20 -23.87
N ILE A 508 -2.02 -13.20 -23.67
CA ILE A 508 -2.40 -11.90 -23.07
C ILE A 508 -3.52 -11.26 -23.89
N LEU A 509 -3.42 -11.24 -25.23
CA LEU A 509 -4.47 -10.70 -26.09
C LEU A 509 -5.79 -11.50 -25.99
N GLY A 510 -5.71 -12.82 -25.89
CA GLY A 510 -6.86 -13.68 -25.64
C GLY A 510 -7.56 -13.34 -24.32
N PHE A 511 -6.80 -13.18 -23.23
CA PHE A 511 -7.33 -12.76 -21.93
C PHE A 511 -7.84 -11.32 -21.94
N ALA A 512 -7.20 -10.41 -22.66
CA ALA A 512 -7.65 -9.03 -22.83
C ALA A 512 -9.02 -8.96 -23.51
N LEU A 513 -9.23 -9.74 -24.59
CA LEU A 513 -10.53 -9.85 -25.25
C LEU A 513 -11.59 -10.44 -24.33
N LEU A 514 -11.26 -11.54 -23.63
CA LEU A 514 -12.17 -12.20 -22.71
C LEU A 514 -12.55 -11.29 -21.53
N GLY A 515 -11.56 -10.56 -20.99
CA GLY A 515 -11.75 -9.52 -19.98
C GLY A 515 -12.72 -8.45 -20.48
N GLY A 516 -12.48 -7.89 -21.67
CA GLY A 516 -13.38 -6.92 -22.30
C GLY A 516 -14.81 -7.44 -22.47
N VAL A 517 -15.00 -8.69 -22.90
CA VAL A 517 -16.33 -9.32 -23.00
C VAL A 517 -16.98 -9.40 -21.62
N MET A 518 -16.23 -9.81 -20.60
CA MET A 518 -16.71 -9.92 -19.22
C MET A 518 -17.13 -8.57 -18.63
N LEU A 519 -16.54 -7.45 -19.07
CA LEU A 519 -16.97 -6.11 -18.64
C LEU A 519 -18.44 -5.81 -18.98
N ASN A 520 -19.02 -6.47 -20.00
CA ASN A 520 -20.45 -6.34 -20.31
C ASN A 520 -21.38 -6.99 -19.26
N LEU A 521 -20.85 -7.88 -18.42
CA LEU A 521 -21.58 -8.48 -17.29
C LEU A 521 -21.51 -7.60 -16.04
N MET A 522 -20.70 -6.54 -16.04
CA MET A 522 -20.59 -5.67 -14.89
C MET A 522 -21.88 -4.85 -14.68
N PRO A 523 -22.38 -4.75 -13.44
CA PRO A 523 -23.66 -4.11 -13.12
C PRO A 523 -23.80 -2.67 -13.63
N CYS A 524 -22.71 -1.89 -13.73
CA CYS A 524 -22.77 -0.49 -14.16
C CYS A 524 -22.84 -0.30 -15.68
N VAL A 525 -22.49 -1.31 -16.48
CA VAL A 525 -22.54 -1.26 -17.95
C VAL A 525 -23.93 -1.66 -18.46
N PHE A 526 -24.65 -2.44 -17.64
CA PHE A 526 -25.95 -3.00 -17.99
C PHE A 526 -27.01 -1.97 -18.42
N PRO A 527 -27.17 -0.81 -17.75
CA PRO A 527 -28.14 0.21 -18.16
C PRO A 527 -27.89 0.75 -19.57
N VAL A 528 -26.62 0.94 -19.95
CA VAL A 528 -26.24 1.47 -21.27
C VAL A 528 -26.47 0.43 -22.36
N ILE A 529 -26.09 -0.83 -22.11
CA ILE A 529 -26.32 -1.94 -23.04
C ILE A 529 -27.83 -2.14 -23.29
N GLY A 530 -28.64 -2.15 -22.22
CA GLY A 530 -30.09 -2.35 -22.32
C GLY A 530 -30.80 -1.28 -23.16
N LEU A 531 -30.45 -0.01 -22.96
CA LEU A 531 -30.98 1.11 -23.74
C LEU A 531 -30.62 1.00 -25.23
N LYS A 532 -29.38 0.60 -25.54
CA LYS A 532 -28.95 0.52 -26.93
C LYS A 532 -29.48 -0.72 -27.66
N ILE A 533 -29.55 -1.89 -27.01
CA ILE A 533 -30.22 -3.08 -27.57
C ILE A 533 -31.66 -2.71 -27.99
N MET A 534 -32.35 -1.90 -27.20
CA MET A 534 -33.71 -1.43 -27.51
C MET A 534 -33.79 -0.48 -28.69
N ALA A 535 -32.79 0.37 -28.89
CA ALA A 535 -32.67 1.18 -30.11
C ALA A 535 -32.53 0.28 -31.35
N PHE A 536 -31.75 -0.81 -31.28
CA PHE A 536 -31.61 -1.77 -32.38
C PHE A 536 -32.87 -2.56 -32.67
N VAL A 537 -33.60 -2.98 -31.63
CA VAL A 537 -34.88 -3.67 -31.82
C VAL A 537 -35.87 -2.77 -32.56
N ARG A 538 -35.88 -1.46 -32.27
CA ARG A 538 -36.69 -0.47 -33.02
C ARG A 538 -36.19 -0.25 -34.46
N GLN A 539 -34.89 -0.35 -34.69
CA GLN A 539 -34.25 -0.21 -36.00
C GLN A 539 -34.15 -1.53 -36.80
N SER A 540 -34.67 -2.64 -36.26
CA SER A 540 -34.57 -3.99 -36.87
C SER A 540 -35.30 -4.14 -38.22
N GLY A 541 -36.08 -3.13 -38.63
CA GLY A 541 -36.68 -3.00 -39.96
C GLY A 541 -35.85 -2.21 -40.99
N GLU A 542 -34.69 -1.66 -40.61
CA GLU A 542 -33.83 -0.87 -41.50
C GLU A 542 -32.79 -1.71 -42.28
N ASN A 543 -32.17 -1.10 -43.29
CA ASN A 543 -31.14 -1.72 -44.13
C ASN A 543 -29.97 -2.30 -43.30
N ARG A 544 -29.61 -3.57 -43.55
CA ARG A 544 -28.54 -4.30 -42.85
C ARG A 544 -27.18 -3.57 -42.83
N ILE A 545 -26.90 -2.76 -43.86
CA ILE A 545 -25.67 -1.96 -43.97
C ILE A 545 -25.65 -0.81 -42.94
N ARG A 546 -26.80 -0.18 -42.68
CA ARG A 546 -26.93 0.92 -41.71
C ARG A 546 -26.69 0.40 -40.29
N ILE A 547 -27.29 -0.73 -39.93
CA ILE A 547 -27.10 -1.44 -38.65
C ILE A 547 -25.61 -1.75 -38.42
N LYS A 548 -24.92 -2.33 -39.41
CA LYS A 548 -23.47 -2.61 -39.32
C LYS A 548 -22.63 -1.35 -39.11
N ARG A 549 -22.97 -0.23 -39.77
CA ARG A 549 -22.27 1.04 -39.59
C ARG A 549 -22.47 1.62 -38.19
N HIS A 550 -23.68 1.58 -37.64
CA HIS A 550 -23.91 1.95 -36.24
C HIS A 550 -23.07 1.09 -35.27
N GLY A 551 -22.95 -0.22 -35.57
CA GLY A 551 -22.00 -1.17 -34.97
C GLY A 551 -20.57 -0.64 -34.87
N LEU A 552 -20.02 -0.24 -36.02
CA LEU A 552 -18.65 0.23 -36.16
C LEU A 552 -18.42 1.58 -35.47
N PHE A 553 -19.35 2.55 -35.61
CA PHE A 553 -19.19 3.86 -34.99
C PHE A 553 -19.21 3.81 -33.46
N PHE A 554 -20.01 2.91 -32.87
CA PHE A 554 -19.98 2.66 -31.43
C PHE A 554 -18.62 2.09 -31.00
N THR A 555 -18.12 1.09 -31.72
CA THR A 555 -16.82 0.46 -31.43
C THR A 555 -15.68 1.48 -31.57
N LEU A 556 -15.77 2.37 -32.56
CA LEU A 556 -14.82 3.45 -32.75
C LEU A 556 -14.83 4.42 -31.55
N GLY A 557 -16.00 4.75 -31.01
CA GLY A 557 -16.12 5.56 -29.80
C GLY A 557 -15.41 4.92 -28.60
N VAL A 558 -15.64 3.62 -28.38
CA VAL A 558 -14.99 2.85 -27.31
C VAL A 558 -13.46 2.82 -27.50
N LEU A 559 -12.99 2.51 -28.70
CA LEU A 559 -11.55 2.41 -28.99
C LEU A 559 -10.83 3.75 -28.85
N LEU A 560 -11.39 4.84 -29.40
CA LEU A 560 -10.78 6.17 -29.26
C LEU A 560 -10.75 6.64 -27.81
N SER A 561 -11.78 6.32 -27.00
CA SER A 561 -11.76 6.62 -25.57
C SER A 561 -10.65 5.87 -24.83
N PHE A 562 -10.51 4.56 -25.05
CA PHE A 562 -9.43 3.79 -24.42
C PHE A 562 -8.05 4.24 -24.88
N TRP A 563 -7.86 4.51 -26.18
CA TRP A 563 -6.59 4.99 -26.73
C TRP A 563 -6.21 6.38 -26.24
N PHE A 564 -7.19 7.27 -26.08
CA PHE A 564 -6.96 8.59 -25.51
C PHE A 564 -6.53 8.50 -24.04
N LEU A 565 -7.25 7.71 -23.23
CA LEU A 565 -6.92 7.52 -21.82
C LEU A 565 -5.56 6.84 -21.64
N LEU A 566 -5.28 5.79 -22.42
CA LEU A 566 -3.98 5.11 -22.40
C LEU A 566 -2.85 6.04 -22.86
N GLY A 567 -3.07 6.82 -23.92
CA GLY A 567 -2.09 7.77 -24.43
C GLY A 567 -1.77 8.87 -23.43
N ALA A 568 -2.78 9.41 -22.76
CA ALA A 568 -2.59 10.38 -21.68
C ALA A 568 -1.77 9.77 -20.53
N LEU A 569 -2.04 8.51 -20.17
CA LEU A 569 -1.30 7.80 -19.12
C LEU A 569 0.16 7.53 -19.51
N LEU A 570 0.41 7.02 -20.72
CA LEU A 570 1.77 6.74 -21.20
C LEU A 570 2.58 8.02 -21.40
N PHE A 571 1.93 9.11 -21.82
CA PHE A 571 2.55 10.43 -21.87
C PHE A 571 2.94 10.93 -20.47
N LEU A 572 2.02 10.84 -19.51
CA LEU A 572 2.31 11.20 -18.12
C LEU A 572 3.48 10.40 -17.55
N ARG A 573 3.55 9.10 -17.84
CA ARG A 573 4.66 8.20 -17.46
C ARG A 573 6.02 8.70 -17.98
N GLU A 574 6.08 9.22 -19.20
CA GLU A 574 7.35 9.72 -19.75
C GLU A 574 7.72 11.12 -19.22
N THR A 575 6.73 11.93 -18.81
CA THR A 575 6.95 13.30 -18.33
C THR A 575 7.17 13.42 -16.83
N LEU A 576 6.65 12.47 -16.04
CA LEU A 576 6.79 12.42 -14.60
C LEU A 576 7.77 11.28 -14.29
N GLU A 577 8.99 11.60 -13.85
CA GLU A 577 10.03 10.61 -13.48
C GLU A 577 9.64 9.76 -12.26
N GLN A 578 8.50 10.05 -11.62
CA GLN A 578 7.92 9.22 -10.57
C GLN A 578 7.20 8.01 -11.16
N GLU A 579 7.48 6.82 -10.63
CA GLU A 579 6.76 5.59 -10.98
C GLU A 579 5.25 5.76 -10.73
N LEU A 580 4.50 5.98 -11.81
CA LEU A 580 3.04 6.13 -11.79
C LEU A 580 2.37 4.78 -11.50
N GLY A 581 2.38 4.32 -10.25
CA GLY A 581 1.68 3.07 -9.95
C GLY A 581 0.17 3.25 -9.91
N TRP A 582 -0.53 2.26 -10.46
CA TRP A 582 -1.98 2.27 -10.63
C TRP A 582 -2.64 1.31 -9.63
N GLY A 583 -3.66 1.77 -8.90
CA GLY A 583 -4.30 0.99 -7.83
C GLY A 583 -3.94 1.45 -6.41
N PHE A 584 -2.96 2.34 -6.25
CA PHE A 584 -2.66 3.00 -4.97
C PHE A 584 -3.83 3.78 -4.39
N GLN A 585 -4.80 4.18 -5.22
CA GLN A 585 -6.01 4.85 -4.76
C GLN A 585 -6.83 3.94 -3.82
N LEU A 586 -6.84 2.61 -4.05
CA LEU A 586 -7.55 1.66 -3.19
C LEU A 586 -6.87 1.41 -1.84
N GLN A 587 -5.73 2.04 -1.59
CA GLN A 587 -5.03 2.00 -0.30
C GLN A 587 -5.24 3.30 0.50
N GLU A 588 -5.89 4.32 -0.09
CA GLU A 588 -6.22 5.55 0.60
C GLU A 588 -7.61 5.42 1.26
N PRO A 589 -7.74 5.54 2.60
CA PRO A 589 -9.00 5.28 3.30
C PRO A 589 -10.19 6.10 2.78
N ILE A 590 -9.97 7.38 2.46
CA ILE A 590 -11.05 8.29 2.04
C ILE A 590 -11.58 7.90 0.65
N PHE A 591 -10.69 7.53 -0.27
CA PHE A 591 -11.03 7.08 -1.61
C PHE A 591 -11.81 5.76 -1.55
N VAL A 592 -11.34 4.80 -0.75
CA VAL A 592 -12.04 3.52 -0.55
C VAL A 592 -13.44 3.75 0.02
N PHE A 593 -13.56 4.64 1.01
CA PHE A 593 -14.86 5.02 1.59
C PHE A 593 -15.77 5.68 0.54
N ALA A 594 -15.28 6.65 -0.22
CA ALA A 594 -16.04 7.32 -1.27
C ALA A 594 -16.52 6.35 -2.35
N LEU A 595 -15.66 5.43 -2.78
CA LEU A 595 -16.00 4.37 -3.74
C LEU A 595 -17.05 3.41 -3.17
N ALA A 596 -16.93 3.01 -1.90
CA ALA A 596 -17.90 2.15 -1.24
C ALA A 596 -19.28 2.82 -1.16
N VAL A 597 -19.35 4.11 -0.80
CA VAL A 597 -20.58 4.90 -0.80
C VAL A 597 -21.17 5.00 -2.20
N PHE A 598 -20.35 5.29 -3.22
CA PHE A 598 -20.79 5.38 -4.61
C PHE A 598 -21.40 4.04 -5.10
N LEU A 599 -20.69 2.92 -4.91
CA LEU A 599 -21.18 1.60 -5.31
C LEU A 599 -22.42 1.18 -4.52
N LEU A 600 -22.53 1.57 -3.24
CA LEU A 600 -23.73 1.34 -2.44
C LEU A 600 -24.93 2.09 -3.01
N VAL A 601 -24.79 3.38 -3.30
CA VAL A 601 -25.85 4.20 -3.94
C VAL A 601 -26.28 3.58 -5.27
N PHE A 602 -25.33 3.12 -6.08
CA PHE A 602 -25.64 2.47 -7.34
C PHE A 602 -26.33 1.11 -7.16
N ALA A 603 -25.91 0.30 -6.19
CA ALA A 603 -26.56 -0.96 -5.84
C ALA A 603 -28.01 -0.75 -5.37
N LEU A 604 -28.26 0.26 -4.54
CA LEU A 604 -29.62 0.64 -4.10
C LEU A 604 -30.49 1.08 -5.30
N SER A 605 -29.93 1.78 -6.26
CA SER A 605 -30.63 2.12 -7.52
C SER A 605 -30.98 0.88 -8.36
N LEU A 606 -30.06 -0.09 -8.47
CA LEU A 606 -30.32 -1.35 -9.17
C LEU A 606 -31.37 -2.20 -8.45
N SER A 607 -31.39 -2.18 -7.12
CA SER A 607 -32.39 -2.87 -6.30
C SER A 607 -33.81 -2.30 -6.45
N GLY A 608 -33.93 -1.08 -7.00
CA GLY A 608 -35.22 -0.42 -7.25
C GLY A 608 -35.73 0.45 -6.09
N LEU A 609 -34.88 0.79 -5.12
CA LEU A 609 -35.22 1.75 -4.05
C LEU A 609 -35.47 3.16 -4.60
N PHE A 610 -34.73 3.54 -5.63
CA PHE A 610 -34.91 4.75 -6.42
C PHE A 610 -34.30 4.54 -7.82
N GLU A 611 -34.64 5.37 -8.79
CA GLU A 611 -34.04 5.30 -10.13
C GLU A 611 -33.03 6.44 -10.31
N ILE A 612 -31.75 6.11 -10.44
CA ILE A 612 -30.72 7.07 -10.86
C ILE A 612 -30.97 7.40 -12.33
N GLY A 613 -31.41 8.63 -12.60
CA GLY A 613 -31.27 9.23 -13.92
C GLY A 613 -32.45 9.03 -14.87
N ALA A 614 -33.56 9.70 -14.60
CA ALA A 614 -34.32 10.28 -15.71
C ALA A 614 -33.60 11.52 -16.30
N SER A 615 -32.67 12.15 -15.58
CA SER A 615 -32.00 13.41 -16.00
C SER A 615 -30.57 13.22 -16.56
N LEU A 616 -29.68 12.49 -15.88
CA LEU A 616 -28.30 12.20 -16.36
C LEU A 616 -28.30 11.33 -17.62
N THR A 617 -29.16 10.32 -17.63
CA THR A 617 -29.43 9.49 -18.81
C THR A 617 -30.15 10.26 -19.90
N SER A 618 -30.80 11.41 -19.62
CA SER A 618 -31.46 12.23 -20.65
C SER A 618 -30.52 13.11 -21.47
N LEU A 619 -29.39 13.54 -20.90
CA LEU A 619 -28.34 14.25 -21.62
C LEU A 619 -27.64 13.31 -22.61
N GLY A 620 -27.39 12.07 -22.17
CA GLY A 620 -26.96 10.97 -23.05
C GLY A 620 -28.06 10.51 -24.01
N SER A 621 -29.33 10.47 -23.61
CA SER A 621 -30.44 10.04 -24.48
C SER A 621 -30.78 11.06 -25.55
N LYS A 622 -30.55 12.37 -25.34
CA LYS A 622 -30.68 13.38 -26.40
C LYS A 622 -29.66 13.17 -27.51
N SER A 623 -28.40 12.87 -27.16
CA SER A 623 -27.36 12.54 -28.14
C SER A 623 -27.52 11.13 -28.71
N ALA A 624 -28.04 10.17 -27.94
CA ALA A 624 -28.30 8.80 -28.37
C ALA A 624 -29.64 8.60 -29.11
N GLN A 625 -30.56 9.57 -29.06
CA GLN A 625 -31.79 9.65 -29.88
C GLN A 625 -31.56 10.33 -31.22
N GLU A 626 -30.40 10.94 -31.47
CA GLU A 626 -30.05 11.28 -32.85
C GLU A 626 -29.85 9.97 -33.62
N ASP A 627 -30.71 9.72 -34.61
CA ASP A 627 -30.65 8.57 -35.53
C ASP A 627 -29.38 8.52 -36.40
N GLY A 628 -28.37 9.34 -36.07
CA GLY A 628 -27.11 9.48 -36.78
C GLY A 628 -25.99 8.57 -36.25
N TYR A 629 -24.94 8.43 -37.06
CA TYR A 629 -23.71 7.74 -36.69
C TYR A 629 -22.99 8.42 -35.51
N LEU A 630 -23.13 9.75 -35.39
CA LEU A 630 -22.53 10.56 -34.33
C LEU A 630 -23.10 10.18 -32.95
N GLY A 631 -24.42 9.97 -32.83
CA GLY A 631 -25.05 9.49 -31.60
C GLY A 631 -24.62 8.07 -31.22
N SER A 632 -24.24 7.24 -32.19
CA SER A 632 -23.69 5.90 -31.92
C SER A 632 -22.25 5.95 -31.44
N PHE A 633 -21.44 6.88 -31.96
CA PHE A 633 -20.09 7.17 -31.48
C PHE A 633 -20.08 7.65 -30.03
N PHE A 634 -20.85 8.70 -29.70
CA PHE A 634 -20.92 9.22 -28.34
C PHE A 634 -21.55 8.25 -27.34
N SER A 635 -22.43 7.36 -27.81
CA SER A 635 -22.92 6.25 -26.99
C SER A 635 -21.80 5.28 -26.59
N GLY A 636 -20.78 5.08 -27.42
CA GLY A 636 -19.59 4.28 -27.09
C GLY A 636 -18.68 4.99 -26.08
N VAL A 637 -18.49 6.30 -26.24
CA VAL A 637 -17.76 7.13 -25.26
C VAL A 637 -18.44 7.10 -23.89
N LEU A 638 -19.77 7.32 -23.86
CA LEU A 638 -20.57 7.29 -22.64
C LEU A 638 -20.52 5.91 -21.96
N ALA A 639 -20.58 4.83 -22.74
CA ALA A 639 -20.45 3.47 -22.21
C ALA A 639 -19.11 3.27 -21.49
N THR A 640 -18.02 3.81 -22.04
CA THR A 640 -16.68 3.75 -21.43
C THR A 640 -16.64 4.54 -20.12
N VAL A 641 -17.10 5.79 -20.12
CA VAL A 641 -17.10 6.68 -18.94
C VAL A 641 -17.95 6.16 -17.78
N VAL A 642 -19.16 5.67 -18.08
CA VAL A 642 -20.09 5.15 -17.05
C VAL A 642 -19.58 3.85 -16.45
N ALA A 643 -18.79 3.09 -17.21
CA ALA A 643 -18.26 1.83 -16.76
C ALA A 643 -17.00 1.96 -15.89
N THR A 644 -16.21 3.03 -16.07
CA THR A 644 -14.95 3.25 -15.36
C THR A 644 -15.02 2.99 -13.84
N PRO A 645 -16.03 3.45 -13.08
CA PRO A 645 -16.07 3.27 -11.63
C PRO A 645 -16.14 1.80 -11.17
N CYS A 646 -16.80 0.91 -11.95
CA CYS A 646 -16.86 -0.52 -11.60
C CYS A 646 -15.77 -1.35 -12.27
N MET A 647 -15.18 -0.83 -13.35
CA MET A 647 -14.06 -1.48 -14.05
C MET A 647 -12.73 -1.23 -13.34
N ALA A 648 -12.57 -0.11 -12.63
CA ALA A 648 -11.29 0.33 -12.06
C ALA A 648 -10.58 -0.75 -11.22
N PRO A 649 -11.22 -1.47 -10.28
CA PRO A 649 -10.53 -2.51 -9.50
C PRO A 649 -10.01 -3.68 -10.35
N PHE A 650 -10.63 -3.95 -11.50
CA PHE A 650 -10.30 -5.09 -12.36
C PHE A 650 -9.36 -4.69 -13.51
N LEU A 651 -9.46 -3.46 -13.99
CA LEU A 651 -8.61 -2.94 -15.07
C LEU A 651 -7.22 -2.52 -14.56
N GLY A 652 -7.04 -2.36 -13.23
CA GLY A 652 -5.77 -1.98 -12.64
C GLY A 652 -4.59 -2.89 -13.02
N VAL A 653 -4.80 -4.21 -13.07
CA VAL A 653 -3.75 -5.16 -13.50
C VAL A 653 -3.37 -4.94 -14.98
N ALA A 654 -4.36 -4.68 -15.84
CA ALA A 654 -4.10 -4.41 -17.26
C ALA A 654 -3.39 -3.06 -17.45
N ILE A 655 -3.69 -2.07 -16.61
CA ILE A 655 -3.05 -0.76 -16.64
C ILE A 655 -1.60 -0.85 -16.13
N GLY A 656 -1.35 -1.51 -14.99
CA GLY A 656 0.01 -1.74 -14.48
C GLY A 656 0.87 -2.55 -15.47
N ALA A 657 0.30 -3.59 -16.08
CA ALA A 657 0.96 -4.32 -17.15
C ALA A 657 1.25 -3.43 -18.38
N ALA A 658 0.34 -2.54 -18.76
CA ALA A 658 0.57 -1.62 -19.87
C ALA A 658 1.66 -0.58 -19.60
N LEU A 659 1.85 -0.18 -18.34
CA LEU A 659 2.93 0.72 -17.93
C LEU A 659 4.31 0.09 -18.03
N THR A 660 4.43 -1.24 -18.01
CA THR A 660 5.72 -1.95 -18.18
C THR A 660 5.98 -2.39 -19.63
N MET A 661 5.00 -2.21 -20.54
CA MET A 661 5.10 -2.58 -21.95
C MET A 661 5.57 -1.40 -22.82
N ASP A 662 6.05 -1.73 -24.03
CA ASP A 662 6.22 -0.73 -25.08
C ASP A 662 4.86 -0.18 -25.54
N TRP A 663 4.86 1.04 -26.06
CA TRP A 663 3.65 1.74 -26.50
C TRP A 663 2.80 0.87 -27.44
N ALA A 664 3.42 0.20 -28.43
CA ALA A 664 2.69 -0.58 -29.42
C ALA A 664 1.97 -1.78 -28.79
N ARG A 665 2.63 -2.53 -27.90
CA ARG A 665 2.01 -3.65 -27.19
C ARG A 665 0.90 -3.20 -26.25
N ALA A 666 1.09 -2.10 -25.52
CA ALA A 666 0.07 -1.52 -24.64
C ALA A 666 -1.19 -1.12 -25.42
N TYR A 667 -1.04 -0.39 -26.52
CA TYR A 667 -2.16 -0.01 -27.40
C TYR A 667 -2.90 -1.24 -27.95
N LEU A 668 -2.18 -2.29 -28.31
CA LEU A 668 -2.74 -3.52 -28.85
C LEU A 668 -3.57 -4.28 -27.80
N VAL A 669 -3.08 -4.39 -26.57
CA VAL A 669 -3.84 -4.98 -25.44
C VAL A 669 -5.14 -4.21 -25.20
N PHE A 670 -5.08 -2.88 -25.11
CA PHE A 670 -6.27 -2.05 -24.89
C PHE A 670 -7.25 -2.07 -26.07
N THR A 671 -6.79 -2.26 -27.30
CA THR A 671 -7.66 -2.54 -28.43
C THR A 671 -8.44 -3.82 -28.24
N PHE A 672 -7.82 -4.92 -27.79
CA PHE A 672 -8.52 -6.18 -27.54
C PHE A 672 -9.55 -6.05 -26.41
N ILE A 673 -9.22 -5.29 -25.35
CA ILE A 673 -10.19 -4.96 -24.28
C ILE A 673 -11.39 -4.17 -24.84
N GLY A 674 -11.14 -3.12 -25.63
CA GLY A 674 -12.20 -2.29 -26.22
C GLY A 674 -13.06 -3.04 -27.25
N VAL A 675 -12.46 -3.93 -28.04
CA VAL A 675 -13.19 -4.84 -28.95
C VAL A 675 -14.03 -5.83 -28.15
N GLY A 676 -13.50 -6.36 -27.04
CA GLY A 676 -14.24 -7.21 -26.11
C GLY A 676 -15.44 -6.50 -25.49
N LEU A 677 -15.28 -5.27 -25.04
CA LEU A 677 -16.37 -4.44 -24.53
C LEU A 677 -17.44 -4.23 -25.62
N SER A 678 -17.02 -4.01 -26.86
CA SER A 678 -17.91 -3.82 -28.01
C SER A 678 -18.49 -5.11 -28.58
N PHE A 679 -18.06 -6.28 -28.07
CA PHE A 679 -18.34 -7.58 -28.67
C PHE A 679 -19.85 -7.89 -28.80
N PRO A 680 -20.70 -7.73 -27.75
CA PRO A 680 -22.13 -8.02 -27.89
C PRO A 680 -22.78 -7.17 -28.98
N TYR A 681 -22.35 -5.91 -29.09
CA TYR A 681 -22.87 -4.96 -30.05
C TYR A 681 -22.44 -5.26 -31.50
N LEU A 682 -21.18 -5.62 -31.69
CA LEU A 682 -20.66 -6.08 -32.98
C LEU A 682 -21.38 -7.35 -33.44
N VAL A 683 -21.57 -8.32 -32.54
CA VAL A 683 -22.28 -9.58 -32.83
C VAL A 683 -23.72 -9.31 -33.26
N PHE A 684 -24.47 -8.49 -32.53
CA PHE A 684 -25.85 -8.17 -32.90
C PHE A 684 -25.95 -7.34 -34.18
N SER A 685 -24.96 -6.49 -34.47
CA SER A 685 -24.92 -5.71 -35.70
C SER A 685 -24.61 -6.58 -36.93
N TYR A 686 -23.76 -7.60 -36.79
CA TYR A 686 -23.37 -8.50 -37.88
C TYR A 686 -24.36 -9.65 -38.09
N PHE A 687 -24.95 -10.15 -37.01
CA PHE A 687 -25.91 -11.26 -36.99
C PHE A 687 -27.27 -10.80 -36.45
N PRO A 688 -28.04 -9.98 -37.21
CA PRO A 688 -29.32 -9.44 -36.74
C PRO A 688 -30.38 -10.51 -36.50
N SER A 689 -30.23 -11.73 -37.03
CA SER A 689 -31.11 -12.87 -36.70
C SER A 689 -30.97 -13.35 -35.25
N LEU A 690 -29.90 -12.97 -34.54
CA LEU A 690 -29.71 -13.29 -33.14
C LEU A 690 -30.54 -12.37 -32.23
N LEU A 691 -30.85 -11.15 -32.70
CA LEU A 691 -31.72 -10.19 -31.99
C LEU A 691 -33.16 -10.72 -31.86
N SER A 692 -33.66 -11.47 -32.85
CA SER A 692 -35.01 -12.05 -32.78
C SER A 692 -35.15 -13.19 -31.77
N LYS A 693 -34.03 -13.72 -31.25
CA LYS A 693 -34.01 -14.73 -30.18
C LYS A 693 -33.94 -14.11 -28.78
N LEU A 694 -33.66 -12.81 -28.66
CA LEU A 694 -33.61 -12.16 -27.35
C LEU A 694 -35.02 -12.05 -26.76
N PRO A 695 -35.19 -12.33 -25.46
CA PRO A 695 -36.46 -12.13 -24.78
C PRO A 695 -36.85 -10.64 -24.84
N LYS A 696 -38.12 -10.36 -25.11
CA LYS A 696 -38.63 -8.99 -25.07
C LYS A 696 -38.43 -8.42 -23.65
N PRO A 697 -38.00 -7.16 -23.49
CA PRO A 697 -37.88 -6.56 -22.18
C PRO A 697 -39.24 -6.52 -21.49
N GLY A 698 -39.21 -6.92 -20.23
CA GLY A 698 -40.35 -7.07 -19.33
C GLY A 698 -39.80 -7.49 -17.96
N ASP A 699 -40.61 -8.14 -17.14
CA ASP A 699 -40.29 -8.45 -15.73
C ASP A 699 -38.97 -9.18 -15.48
N TRP A 700 -38.46 -9.94 -16.47
CA TRP A 700 -37.16 -10.61 -16.37
C TRP A 700 -35.99 -9.62 -16.33
N MET A 701 -36.05 -8.53 -17.10
CA MET A 701 -35.01 -7.50 -17.16
C MET A 701 -34.87 -6.81 -15.79
N ASP A 702 -35.99 -6.47 -15.16
CA ASP A 702 -36.00 -5.87 -13.82
C ASP A 702 -35.52 -6.85 -12.76
N THR A 703 -35.87 -8.13 -12.90
CA THR A 703 -35.40 -9.18 -11.99
C THR A 703 -33.88 -9.37 -12.11
N PHE A 704 -33.35 -9.33 -13.33
CA PHE A 704 -31.91 -9.41 -13.57
C PHE A 704 -31.17 -8.16 -13.07
N LYS A 705 -31.73 -6.97 -13.29
CA LYS A 705 -31.22 -5.70 -12.73
C LYS A 705 -31.12 -5.76 -11.21
N GLN A 706 -32.17 -6.20 -10.53
CA GLN A 706 -32.20 -6.37 -9.08
C GLN A 706 -31.19 -7.42 -8.60
N PHE A 707 -31.05 -8.52 -9.33
CA PHE A 707 -30.06 -9.55 -9.03
C PHE A 707 -28.62 -9.02 -9.12
N MET A 708 -28.33 -8.14 -10.07
CA MET A 708 -27.02 -7.49 -10.21
C MET A 708 -26.69 -6.48 -9.10
N ALA A 709 -27.64 -6.14 -8.22
CA ALA A 709 -27.36 -5.36 -7.01
C ALA A 709 -26.58 -6.16 -5.96
N PHE A 710 -26.78 -7.49 -5.87
CA PHE A 710 -26.10 -8.32 -4.85
C PHE A 710 -24.58 -8.42 -5.04
N PRO A 711 -24.06 -8.61 -6.28
CA PRO A 711 -22.62 -8.49 -6.52
C PRO A 711 -22.04 -7.13 -6.09
N LEU A 712 -22.76 -6.02 -6.32
CA LEU A 712 -22.31 -4.71 -5.85
C LEU A 712 -22.33 -4.58 -4.34
N TYR A 713 -23.35 -5.10 -3.65
CA TYR A 713 -23.36 -5.15 -2.19
C TYR A 713 -22.20 -6.00 -1.64
N ALA A 714 -21.85 -7.10 -2.32
CA ALA A 714 -20.68 -7.90 -1.98
C ALA A 714 -19.37 -7.11 -2.19
N THR A 715 -19.27 -6.33 -3.27
CA THR A 715 -18.12 -5.43 -3.49
C THR A 715 -18.04 -4.35 -2.41
N VAL A 716 -19.17 -3.76 -1.99
CA VAL A 716 -19.19 -2.80 -0.88
C VAL A 716 -18.76 -3.44 0.43
N ALA A 717 -19.23 -4.65 0.73
CA ALA A 717 -18.78 -5.42 1.89
C ALA A 717 -17.26 -5.67 1.86
N TRP A 718 -16.70 -6.00 0.69
CA TRP A 718 -15.27 -6.13 0.51
C TRP A 718 -14.52 -4.81 0.70
N LEU A 719 -15.01 -3.70 0.14
CA LEU A 719 -14.40 -2.38 0.32
C LEU A 719 -14.44 -1.90 1.78
N LEU A 720 -15.50 -2.20 2.53
CA LEU A 720 -15.58 -1.86 3.95
C LEU A 720 -14.59 -2.66 4.80
N TRP A 721 -14.39 -3.94 4.46
CA TRP A 721 -13.35 -4.76 5.08
C TRP A 721 -11.94 -4.25 4.75
N THR A 722 -11.71 -3.85 3.50
CA THR A 722 -10.48 -3.20 3.07
C THR A 722 -10.26 -1.90 3.86
N LEU A 723 -11.29 -1.05 3.96
CA LEU A 723 -11.24 0.19 4.72
C LEU A 723 -10.89 -0.03 6.19
N GLN A 724 -11.52 -1.01 6.84
CA GLN A 724 -11.21 -1.38 8.22
C GLN A 724 -9.76 -1.89 8.39
N SER A 725 -9.18 -2.46 7.34
CA SER A 725 -7.79 -2.93 7.38
C SER A 725 -6.77 -1.80 7.13
N LEU A 726 -7.23 -0.66 6.60
CA LEU A 726 -6.42 0.52 6.29
C LEU A 726 -6.49 1.58 7.41
N LEU A 727 -7.62 1.64 8.13
CA LEU A 727 -7.77 2.35 9.40
C LEU A 727 -7.07 1.56 10.51
#